data_AF-A0A3L7SDS0-F1
#
_entry.id   AF-A0A3L7SDS0-F1
#
_cell.length_a   1.000
_cell.length_b   1.000
_cell.length_c   1.000
_cell.angle_alpha   90.00
_cell.angle_beta   90.00
_cell.angle_gamma   90.00
#
_symmetry.space_group_name_H-M   'P 1'
#
loop_
_entity.id
_entity.type
_entity.pdbx_description
1 polymer ?
#
loop_
_entity_poly.entity_id
_entity_poly.type
_entity_poly.pdbx_seq_one_letter_code
_entity_poly.pdbx_strand_id
1 'polypeptide(L)'
;MGGRLCRGRQGESRTGESCPPCPRVLLMSSLSRRPHSGTRRSREAARRRERLLNLESLEPRLALAADAGILDTTPPVVRSVSLPAAGTYSTGRPLTFKLNFSEPVNVVGNQGDVFVPVEVNYAMRSAQYVSGSGTRSLTFRMAVTANDRDTDGISLGRVNVAAVRDFDFPANSIQDRAGNPASDAIPTVNTSRIRVDATGPVVAASSGLVVKNGRMSLQVTFDGPVFVTGRPMVPVSIGNLQTELRYVGGTSTSTLSFAAPMPQSYVGSPTFRKLLGEVIYLPQGANLKDRLGNAVTPIGGDFGKVFTTDGTPAGTRVVVIGAHYEFLKTVTTAELNEVLTAERDIFNPAMPQAYWRDYQNPEYRSALYDVDVYRVAYRTTIPEQGNRPTVAYGLVAIPQGVVGQIPMVSVQHGTLWLKESAPSQAFSWDKTSTAVVNYGLTQQELYFSAYETRLNVAQFAGQGYAVIAADYVGIGNSVENDSFVVKASEQQACLDMLAASETLLASRNLSRSELFANGWSEGALVSISFQEALEARGVAISGVSTAATPANTGMFAERFIFNRRPYSEVTVPDWPWAIFVHQFSSFALASYSGQTNAPLELFGGNYEFSRKFYMREYEFFPSFEWQEDVRGDMVPVMVMDGITRDAEVSKFLDQKAIRSPQAYESTAYAKLINAAASGKTRLVSDMRMYYGDQDEGYSNDVCTFTDTWQRGTFGKTNIEQVKVPYASHRSTFLTAVAGQIEWFNARRGLATGLTVPGAVGDLVAMLNGARTEATLTWTSPATNGSPITDYRVEWKPVDGTTWTTLTPGPVSEPFTVAGLTPGQRYQYRVFAVSGGGGVDRAGLSSNVAVTGNRAPTASFAVAAPNPATGEVTGLLTGVDLDDDPLKYRVTTWPTKGSITTTVVPSGGTTRMFFTYTPTAAARQAAAAPGATQADLTDTFTVIVSDGFGGSVSVPVGVTVG
;
A
#
# COMPACT_ATOMS: atom_id res chain seq x y z
N MET A 1 -7.92 -28.13 44.77
CA MET A 1 -8.92 -28.66 45.72
C MET A 1 -10.24 -28.74 44.97
N GLY A 2 -11.06 -29.80 44.95
CA GLY A 2 -10.96 -31.14 45.55
C GLY A 2 -12.33 -31.59 46.09
N GLY A 3 -12.98 -32.68 45.63
CA GLY A 3 -12.65 -33.59 44.52
C GLY A 3 -13.52 -34.87 44.53
N ARG A 4 -13.11 -35.88 43.74
CA ARG A 4 -13.70 -37.24 43.58
C ARG A 4 -15.01 -37.26 42.75
N LEU A 5 -15.21 -38.07 41.69
CA LEU A 5 -14.89 -39.47 41.35
C LEU A 5 -15.87 -40.51 41.89
N CYS A 6 -16.61 -41.17 40.99
CA CYS A 6 -16.44 -42.60 40.71
C CYS A 6 -16.97 -43.00 39.30
N ARG A 7 -16.52 -44.14 38.77
CA ARG A 7 -16.90 -44.74 37.48
C ARG A 7 -17.25 -46.23 37.65
N GLY A 8 -18.14 -46.77 36.83
CA GLY A 8 -18.43 -48.20 36.65
C GLY A 8 -19.61 -48.36 35.67
N ARG A 9 -19.53 -48.69 34.37
CA ARG A 9 -18.83 -49.70 33.52
C ARG A 9 -19.51 -51.10 33.42
N GLN A 10 -20.19 -51.29 32.27
CA GLN A 10 -20.27 -52.49 31.40
C GLN A 10 -21.10 -53.75 31.81
N GLY A 11 -21.55 -54.47 30.76
CA GLY A 11 -22.36 -55.70 30.78
C GLY A 11 -23.71 -55.52 30.06
N GLU A 12 -23.82 -55.40 28.73
CA GLU A 12 -23.67 -56.38 27.63
C GLU A 12 -24.89 -57.30 27.33
N SER A 13 -25.17 -57.48 26.03
CA SER A 13 -26.06 -58.49 25.39
C SER A 13 -27.59 -58.39 25.62
N ARG A 14 -28.48 -58.99 24.80
CA ARG A 14 -28.64 -58.98 23.32
C ARG A 14 -30.04 -59.56 22.96
N THR A 15 -30.67 -59.12 21.86
CA THR A 15 -31.90 -59.70 21.23
C THR A 15 -33.19 -59.70 22.10
N GLY A 16 -34.41 -59.83 21.58
CA GLY A 16 -34.87 -60.07 20.19
C GLY A 16 -36.28 -59.51 19.90
N GLU A 17 -36.91 -59.96 18.82
CA GLU A 17 -38.09 -59.35 18.17
C GLU A 17 -39.47 -59.86 18.66
N SER A 18 -40.54 -59.09 18.40
CA SER A 18 -41.70 -59.47 17.53
C SER A 18 -43.11 -58.97 17.96
N CYS A 19 -44.00 -58.86 16.96
CA CYS A 19 -45.44 -58.52 17.01
C CYS A 19 -46.29 -59.85 17.07
N PRO A 20 -47.63 -59.95 16.87
CA PRO A 20 -48.67 -59.02 16.37
C PRO A 20 -49.81 -58.88 17.46
N PRO A 21 -51.17 -58.93 17.26
CA PRO A 21 -52.07 -58.89 16.09
C PRO A 21 -53.33 -57.97 16.20
N CYS A 22 -54.22 -58.07 15.20
CA CYS A 22 -55.56 -57.45 15.14
C CYS A 22 -56.70 -58.49 15.23
N PRO A 23 -57.98 -58.07 15.17
CA PRO A 23 -59.01 -58.86 14.47
C PRO A 23 -59.86 -58.08 13.45
N ARG A 24 -60.62 -58.81 12.61
CA ARG A 24 -61.55 -58.35 11.55
C ARG A 24 -62.96 -58.94 11.77
N VAL A 25 -64.02 -58.27 11.29
CA VAL A 25 -65.28 -58.89 10.79
C VAL A 25 -65.84 -58.07 9.60
N LEU A 26 -66.60 -58.70 8.69
CA LEU A 26 -67.34 -58.07 7.57
C LEU A 26 -68.87 -58.17 7.79
N LEU A 27 -69.67 -57.28 7.17
CA LEU A 27 -70.80 -57.66 6.28
C LEU A 27 -71.47 -56.47 5.55
N MET A 28 -72.40 -56.77 4.64
CA MET A 28 -73.16 -55.83 3.77
C MET A 28 -74.53 -55.44 4.42
N SER A 29 -75.46 -54.64 3.86
CA SER A 29 -75.74 -54.21 2.47
C SER A 29 -76.71 -53.01 2.36
N SER A 30 -76.66 -52.28 1.22
CA SER A 30 -77.78 -51.55 0.54
C SER A 30 -78.50 -50.40 1.29
N LEU A 31 -78.83 -49.23 0.72
CA LEU A 31 -79.56 -49.00 -0.55
C LEU A 31 -79.38 -47.54 -1.09
N SER A 32 -79.51 -47.38 -2.41
CA SER A 32 -79.97 -46.19 -3.17
C SER A 32 -79.44 -44.77 -2.84
N ARG A 33 -78.63 -44.21 -3.76
CA ARG A 33 -78.66 -42.77 -4.13
C ARG A 33 -78.66 -42.61 -5.66
N ARG A 34 -79.53 -41.74 -6.19
CA ARG A 34 -79.58 -41.39 -7.62
C ARG A 34 -78.38 -40.49 -7.99
N PRO A 35 -77.65 -40.73 -9.09
CA PRO A 35 -76.73 -39.75 -9.64
C PRO A 35 -77.48 -38.69 -10.48
N HIS A 36 -77.28 -37.41 -10.18
CA HIS A 36 -77.70 -36.32 -11.07
C HIS A 36 -76.76 -36.22 -12.30
N SER A 37 -77.28 -35.74 -13.42
CA SER A 37 -76.67 -35.76 -14.75
C SER A 37 -75.57 -34.70 -14.99
N GLY A 38 -74.73 -34.41 -13.99
CA GLY A 38 -73.74 -33.32 -14.04
C GLY A 38 -72.36 -33.65 -14.60
N THR A 39 -71.94 -34.92 -14.63
CA THR A 39 -70.51 -35.29 -14.66
C THR A 39 -69.97 -35.91 -15.97
N ARG A 40 -70.77 -35.97 -17.04
CA ARG A 40 -70.29 -36.46 -18.35
C ARG A 40 -69.41 -35.43 -19.05
N ARG A 41 -69.88 -34.17 -19.15
CA ARG A 41 -69.12 -33.07 -19.78
C ARG A 41 -67.77 -32.80 -19.12
N SER A 42 -67.62 -32.96 -17.80
CA SER A 42 -66.35 -32.69 -17.10
C SER A 42 -65.28 -33.74 -17.36
N ARG A 43 -65.62 -35.05 -17.38
CA ARG A 43 -64.65 -36.10 -17.73
C ARG A 43 -64.29 -36.12 -19.21
N GLU A 44 -65.22 -35.70 -20.07
CA GLU A 44 -65.00 -35.57 -21.51
C GLU A 44 -64.13 -34.35 -21.83
N ALA A 45 -64.34 -33.22 -21.14
CA ALA A 45 -63.45 -32.05 -21.19
C ALA A 45 -62.05 -32.37 -20.65
N ALA A 46 -61.94 -33.11 -19.53
CA ALA A 46 -60.66 -33.54 -18.99
C ALA A 46 -59.87 -34.39 -20.00
N ARG A 47 -60.50 -35.45 -20.56
CA ARG A 47 -59.87 -36.29 -21.60
C ARG A 47 -59.55 -35.54 -22.89
N ARG A 48 -60.33 -34.51 -23.26
CA ARG A 48 -60.03 -33.64 -24.41
C ARG A 48 -58.81 -32.74 -24.12
N ARG A 49 -58.67 -32.23 -22.89
CA ARG A 49 -57.52 -31.41 -22.47
C ARG A 49 -56.24 -32.26 -22.32
N GLU A 50 -56.37 -33.47 -21.80
CA GLU A 50 -55.30 -34.46 -21.65
C GLU A 50 -54.81 -34.99 -23.01
N ARG A 51 -55.72 -35.26 -23.96
CA ARG A 51 -55.39 -35.59 -25.36
C ARG A 51 -54.82 -34.39 -26.14
N LEU A 52 -55.06 -33.15 -25.71
CA LEU A 52 -54.41 -31.94 -26.25
C LEU A 52 -53.01 -31.68 -25.66
N LEU A 53 -52.70 -32.21 -24.47
CA LEU A 53 -51.41 -32.00 -23.80
C LEU A 53 -50.36 -33.07 -24.11
N ASN A 54 -50.77 -34.27 -24.54
CA ASN A 54 -49.88 -35.42 -24.81
C ASN A 54 -49.87 -35.86 -26.29
N LEU A 55 -50.22 -34.99 -27.25
CA LEU A 55 -50.31 -35.39 -28.66
C LEU A 55 -49.97 -34.30 -29.71
N GLU A 56 -49.25 -33.24 -29.34
CA GLU A 56 -48.37 -32.56 -30.31
C GLU A 56 -46.94 -33.11 -30.15
N SER A 57 -46.75 -34.34 -30.64
CA SER A 57 -45.42 -34.90 -30.83
C SER A 57 -44.63 -34.08 -31.85
N LEU A 58 -43.32 -33.96 -31.63
CA LEU A 58 -42.42 -33.55 -32.72
C LEU A 58 -42.60 -34.51 -33.90
N GLU A 59 -42.59 -33.93 -35.10
CA GLU A 59 -42.74 -34.61 -36.41
C GLU A 59 -44.14 -35.23 -36.63
N PRO A 60 -44.95 -34.75 -37.60
CA PRO A 60 -44.56 -34.11 -38.86
C PRO A 60 -45.15 -32.70 -39.07
N ARG A 61 -44.55 -31.66 -38.46
CA ARG A 61 -44.55 -30.29 -39.02
C ARG A 61 -43.25 -29.94 -39.78
N LEU A 62 -42.27 -30.85 -39.78
CA LEU A 62 -40.97 -30.73 -40.46
C LEU A 62 -41.03 -30.83 -42.00
N ALA A 63 -42.23 -30.72 -42.60
CA ALA A 63 -42.49 -30.96 -44.02
C ALA A 63 -43.33 -29.86 -44.70
N LEU A 64 -43.24 -28.60 -44.24
CA LEU A 64 -43.79 -27.44 -44.97
C LEU A 64 -42.95 -26.15 -44.89
N ALA A 65 -41.66 -26.24 -44.53
CA ALA A 65 -40.75 -25.09 -44.37
C ALA A 65 -40.19 -24.55 -45.70
N ALA A 66 -41.03 -24.48 -46.73
CA ALA A 66 -40.64 -24.17 -48.11
C ALA A 66 -41.56 -23.16 -48.83
N ASP A 67 -42.59 -22.65 -48.15
CA ASP A 67 -43.58 -21.73 -48.73
C ASP A 67 -43.60 -20.38 -48.00
N ALA A 68 -43.70 -19.28 -48.74
CA ALA A 68 -43.37 -17.92 -48.28
C ALA A 68 -44.56 -17.17 -47.65
N GLY A 69 -45.48 -17.90 -46.99
CA GLY A 69 -46.79 -17.38 -46.58
C GLY A 69 -47.26 -17.75 -45.17
N ILE A 70 -46.44 -18.39 -44.34
CA ILE A 70 -46.78 -18.66 -42.93
C ILE A 70 -46.11 -17.60 -42.06
N LEU A 71 -46.92 -16.87 -41.28
CA LEU A 71 -46.43 -15.94 -40.27
C LEU A 71 -45.92 -16.74 -39.06
N ASP A 72 -44.60 -16.88 -38.94
CA ASP A 72 -43.99 -17.38 -37.71
C ASP A 72 -43.93 -16.26 -36.67
N THR A 73 -44.42 -16.55 -35.47
CA THR A 73 -44.48 -15.63 -34.33
C THR A 73 -43.83 -16.22 -33.09
N THR A 74 -43.03 -17.28 -33.25
CA THR A 74 -42.42 -18.05 -32.15
C THR A 74 -40.99 -17.57 -31.90
N PRO A 75 -40.66 -16.94 -30.76
CA PRO A 75 -39.29 -16.59 -30.43
C PRO A 75 -38.39 -17.83 -30.36
N PRO A 76 -37.21 -17.85 -31.02
CA PRO A 76 -36.28 -18.96 -30.90
C PRO A 76 -35.67 -19.01 -29.48
N VAL A 77 -35.75 -20.17 -28.82
CA VAL A 77 -35.37 -20.34 -27.41
C VAL A 77 -34.08 -21.15 -27.23
N VAL A 78 -33.25 -20.80 -26.25
CA VAL A 78 -32.07 -21.60 -25.87
C VAL A 78 -32.52 -22.92 -25.25
N ARG A 79 -32.25 -24.03 -25.94
CA ARG A 79 -32.59 -25.40 -25.51
C ARG A 79 -31.51 -26.03 -24.64
N SER A 80 -30.23 -25.71 -24.89
CA SER A 80 -29.11 -26.18 -24.08
C SER A 80 -27.85 -25.35 -24.31
N VAL A 81 -27.00 -25.27 -23.30
CA VAL A 81 -25.65 -24.70 -23.40
C VAL A 81 -24.62 -25.83 -23.45
N SER A 82 -23.83 -25.90 -24.52
CA SER A 82 -22.63 -26.73 -24.55
C SER A 82 -21.51 -25.98 -23.82
N LEU A 83 -21.18 -26.45 -22.62
CA LEU A 83 -20.19 -25.81 -21.76
C LEU A 83 -18.74 -26.15 -22.17
N PRO A 84 -17.75 -25.33 -21.74
CA PRO A 84 -16.34 -25.71 -21.68
C PRO A 84 -16.12 -27.04 -20.94
N ALA A 85 -14.97 -27.67 -21.19
CA ALA A 85 -14.56 -28.87 -20.46
C ALA A 85 -14.33 -28.56 -18.97
N ALA A 86 -14.56 -29.55 -18.10
CA ALA A 86 -14.23 -29.42 -16.68
C ALA A 86 -12.72 -29.26 -16.48
N GLY A 87 -12.30 -28.25 -15.71
CA GLY A 87 -10.90 -27.92 -15.46
C GLY A 87 -10.70 -26.49 -14.96
N THR A 88 -9.43 -26.13 -14.76
CA THR A 88 -9.00 -24.77 -14.43
C THR A 88 -8.43 -24.09 -15.67
N TYR A 89 -8.95 -22.91 -15.99
CA TYR A 89 -8.56 -22.08 -17.13
C TYR A 89 -7.68 -20.92 -16.66
N SER A 90 -6.73 -20.53 -17.50
CA SER A 90 -5.67 -19.55 -17.18
C SER A 90 -5.52 -18.51 -18.29
N THR A 91 -4.69 -17.49 -18.06
CA THR A 91 -4.46 -16.40 -19.03
C THR A 91 -4.15 -16.95 -20.43
N GLY A 92 -4.92 -16.56 -21.43
CA GLY A 92 -4.74 -17.04 -22.82
C GLY A 92 -5.28 -18.45 -23.12
N ARG A 93 -5.90 -19.15 -22.16
CA ARG A 93 -6.72 -20.35 -22.41
C ARG A 93 -8.21 -19.96 -22.44
N PRO A 94 -8.79 -19.71 -23.62
CA PRO A 94 -10.15 -19.20 -23.70
C PRO A 94 -11.20 -20.27 -23.36
N LEU A 95 -12.25 -19.82 -22.66
CA LEU A 95 -13.48 -20.57 -22.44
C LEU A 95 -14.36 -20.45 -23.69
N THR A 96 -14.93 -21.56 -24.16
CA THR A 96 -15.78 -21.61 -25.35
C THR A 96 -17.13 -22.22 -25.00
N PHE A 97 -18.20 -21.50 -25.28
CA PHE A 97 -19.59 -21.90 -25.04
C PHE A 97 -20.32 -22.06 -26.37
N LYS A 98 -21.33 -22.93 -26.45
CA LYS A 98 -22.29 -22.92 -27.56
C LYS A 98 -23.71 -22.86 -27.05
N LEU A 99 -24.49 -21.93 -27.61
CA LEU A 99 -25.92 -21.82 -27.34
C LEU A 99 -26.68 -22.55 -28.44
N ASN A 100 -27.42 -23.59 -28.06
CA ASN A 100 -28.19 -24.42 -28.98
C ASN A 100 -29.65 -23.98 -28.92
N PHE A 101 -30.19 -23.45 -30.02
CA PHE A 101 -31.53 -22.88 -30.12
C PHE A 101 -32.55 -23.90 -30.65
N SER A 102 -33.85 -23.60 -30.49
CA SER A 102 -34.95 -24.39 -31.08
C SER A 102 -34.89 -24.48 -32.61
N GLU A 103 -34.35 -23.49 -33.29
CA GLU A 103 -34.27 -23.36 -34.75
C GLU A 103 -33.08 -22.50 -35.19
N PRO A 104 -32.80 -22.36 -36.50
CA PRO A 104 -31.69 -21.54 -36.98
C PRO A 104 -31.87 -20.06 -36.64
N VAL A 105 -30.85 -19.46 -36.02
CA VAL A 105 -30.83 -18.04 -35.68
C VAL A 105 -29.70 -17.30 -36.40
N ASN A 106 -29.99 -16.07 -36.81
CA ASN A 106 -29.09 -15.12 -37.41
C ASN A 106 -28.61 -14.13 -36.35
N VAL A 107 -27.31 -13.81 -36.35
CA VAL A 107 -26.76 -12.67 -35.62
C VAL A 107 -26.84 -11.44 -36.52
N VAL A 108 -27.50 -10.39 -36.03
CA VAL A 108 -27.92 -9.20 -36.79
C VAL A 108 -27.31 -7.95 -36.15
N GLY A 109 -26.93 -6.97 -36.98
CA GLY A 109 -26.26 -5.74 -36.53
C GLY A 109 -24.75 -5.93 -36.32
N ASN A 110 -24.17 -5.18 -35.38
CA ASN A 110 -22.76 -5.27 -35.06
C ASN A 110 -22.46 -6.53 -34.22
N GLN A 111 -21.73 -7.48 -34.79
CA GLN A 111 -21.37 -8.74 -34.13
C GLN A 111 -20.45 -8.56 -32.92
N GLY A 112 -19.76 -7.42 -32.79
CA GLY A 112 -18.91 -7.11 -31.63
C GLY A 112 -19.69 -6.75 -30.36
N ASP A 113 -20.97 -6.41 -30.48
CA ASP A 113 -21.85 -6.10 -29.34
C ASP A 113 -22.57 -7.36 -28.82
N VAL A 114 -22.43 -8.49 -29.52
CA VAL A 114 -23.16 -9.74 -29.23
C VAL A 114 -22.29 -10.68 -28.42
N PHE A 115 -22.50 -10.68 -27.11
CA PHE A 115 -21.77 -11.52 -26.17
C PHE A 115 -22.70 -12.30 -25.23
N VAL A 116 -22.12 -13.28 -24.54
CA VAL A 116 -22.72 -13.96 -23.38
C VAL A 116 -22.05 -13.45 -22.11
N PRO A 117 -22.79 -12.91 -21.12
CA PRO A 117 -22.22 -12.54 -19.83
C PRO A 117 -21.80 -13.77 -19.01
N VAL A 118 -20.60 -13.68 -18.44
CA VAL A 118 -19.97 -14.69 -17.58
C VAL A 118 -19.46 -14.00 -16.33
N GLU A 119 -19.89 -14.44 -15.17
CA GLU A 119 -19.41 -13.94 -13.89
C GLU A 119 -18.27 -14.84 -13.38
N VAL A 120 -17.17 -14.21 -12.97
CA VAL A 120 -15.93 -14.86 -12.52
C VAL A 120 -15.55 -14.26 -11.17
N ASN A 121 -15.89 -14.94 -10.06
CA ASN A 121 -15.78 -14.43 -8.68
C ASN A 121 -16.30 -12.98 -8.55
N TYR A 122 -17.60 -12.81 -8.83
CA TYR A 122 -18.34 -11.54 -8.92
C TYR A 122 -17.94 -10.59 -10.05
N ALA A 123 -16.75 -10.68 -10.64
CA ALA A 123 -16.35 -9.83 -11.75
C ALA A 123 -17.05 -10.25 -13.05
N MET A 124 -17.70 -9.32 -13.75
CA MET A 124 -18.41 -9.63 -15.00
C MET A 124 -17.45 -9.62 -16.19
N ARG A 125 -17.63 -10.58 -17.11
CA ARG A 125 -16.80 -10.80 -18.30
C ARG A 125 -17.70 -11.13 -19.49
N SER A 126 -17.23 -10.83 -20.70
CA SER A 126 -18.00 -11.05 -21.94
C SER A 126 -17.41 -12.16 -22.79
N ALA A 127 -18.13 -13.26 -22.95
CA ALA A 127 -17.84 -14.28 -23.94
C ALA A 127 -18.36 -13.80 -25.31
N GLN A 128 -17.46 -13.26 -26.14
CA GLN A 128 -17.82 -12.65 -27.43
C GLN A 128 -18.29 -13.68 -28.46
N TYR A 129 -19.24 -13.31 -29.32
CA TYR A 129 -19.67 -14.15 -30.44
C TYR A 129 -18.51 -14.41 -31.42
N VAL A 130 -18.47 -15.63 -31.99
CA VAL A 130 -17.42 -16.06 -32.92
C VAL A 130 -17.97 -16.60 -34.23
N SER A 131 -18.98 -17.48 -34.19
CA SER A 131 -19.52 -18.13 -35.39
C SER A 131 -20.84 -18.86 -35.11
N GLY A 132 -21.61 -19.15 -36.16
CA GLY A 132 -22.83 -19.96 -36.09
C GLY A 132 -24.11 -19.29 -36.57
N SER A 133 -24.07 -18.00 -36.92
CA SER A 133 -25.19 -17.29 -37.57
C SER A 133 -25.72 -18.07 -38.79
N GLY A 134 -27.06 -18.13 -38.92
CA GLY A 134 -27.76 -18.97 -39.89
C GLY A 134 -27.93 -20.44 -39.45
N THR A 135 -27.60 -20.78 -38.20
CA THR A 135 -27.67 -22.17 -37.70
C THR A 135 -28.31 -22.26 -36.30
N ARG A 136 -28.63 -23.48 -35.86
CA ARG A 136 -29.14 -23.77 -34.51
C ARG A 136 -28.11 -23.57 -33.38
N SER A 137 -26.83 -23.27 -33.67
CA SER A 137 -25.73 -23.31 -32.68
C SER A 137 -24.81 -22.10 -32.81
N LEU A 138 -25.02 -21.06 -32.00
CA LEU A 138 -24.10 -19.93 -31.89
C LEU A 138 -22.93 -20.27 -30.95
N THR A 139 -21.71 -19.98 -31.37
CA THR A 139 -20.47 -20.22 -30.60
C THR A 139 -19.94 -18.89 -30.05
N PHE A 140 -19.69 -18.87 -28.74
CA PHE A 140 -19.17 -17.72 -28.00
C PHE A 140 -17.84 -18.08 -27.32
N ARG A 141 -16.96 -17.10 -27.14
CA ARG A 141 -15.60 -17.33 -26.63
C ARG A 141 -15.13 -16.19 -25.73
N MET A 142 -14.69 -16.52 -24.53
CA MET A 142 -14.14 -15.59 -23.56
C MET A 142 -12.63 -15.81 -23.44
N ALA A 143 -11.85 -14.73 -23.52
CA ALA A 143 -10.47 -14.76 -23.02
C ALA A 143 -10.49 -14.59 -21.50
N VAL A 144 -9.72 -15.40 -20.78
CA VAL A 144 -9.51 -15.22 -19.34
C VAL A 144 -8.55 -14.04 -19.13
N THR A 145 -8.95 -13.07 -18.31
CA THR A 145 -8.15 -11.88 -17.99
C THR A 145 -7.07 -12.23 -16.95
N ALA A 146 -5.94 -11.54 -16.98
CA ALA A 146 -4.90 -11.73 -15.95
C ALA A 146 -5.44 -11.36 -14.56
N ASN A 147 -5.07 -12.12 -13.53
CA ASN A 147 -5.60 -12.07 -12.16
C ASN A 147 -7.09 -12.47 -11.98
N ASP A 148 -7.84 -12.84 -13.02
CA ASP A 148 -9.14 -13.51 -12.81
C ASP A 148 -8.94 -14.78 -11.97
N ARG A 149 -9.69 -14.92 -10.88
CA ARG A 149 -9.59 -16.08 -9.97
C ARG A 149 -10.97 -16.48 -9.46
N ASP A 150 -11.40 -17.68 -9.79
CA ASP A 150 -12.70 -18.27 -9.45
C ASP A 150 -12.49 -19.76 -9.14
N THR A 151 -12.72 -20.13 -7.88
CA THR A 151 -12.26 -21.43 -7.34
C THR A 151 -13.37 -22.42 -7.06
N ASP A 152 -14.62 -21.96 -6.95
CA ASP A 152 -15.84 -22.74 -6.83
C ASP A 152 -16.53 -22.97 -8.20
N GLY A 153 -16.35 -22.06 -9.16
CA GLY A 153 -16.64 -22.20 -10.59
C GLY A 153 -17.56 -21.10 -11.14
N ILE A 154 -17.25 -20.61 -12.34
CA ILE A 154 -17.88 -19.45 -12.99
C ILE A 154 -19.41 -19.53 -13.00
N SER A 155 -20.09 -18.38 -13.02
CA SER A 155 -21.53 -18.33 -13.31
C SER A 155 -21.81 -17.84 -14.73
N LEU A 156 -22.90 -18.32 -15.33
CA LEU A 156 -23.36 -17.88 -16.65
C LEU A 156 -24.67 -17.10 -16.52
N GLY A 157 -24.74 -15.96 -17.19
CA GLY A 157 -25.90 -15.06 -17.13
C GLY A 157 -25.86 -14.04 -15.99
N ARG A 158 -26.52 -12.91 -16.20
CA ARG A 158 -26.78 -11.86 -15.21
C ARG A 158 -27.97 -12.23 -14.34
N VAL A 159 -27.99 -11.85 -13.07
CA VAL A 159 -29.18 -12.05 -12.22
C VAL A 159 -30.23 -10.96 -12.48
N ASN A 160 -31.36 -11.35 -13.05
CA ASN A 160 -32.48 -10.48 -13.35
C ASN A 160 -33.32 -10.11 -12.11
N VAL A 161 -34.32 -9.24 -12.29
CA VAL A 161 -35.23 -8.78 -11.23
C VAL A 161 -36.08 -9.89 -10.57
N ALA A 162 -36.16 -11.08 -11.16
CA ALA A 162 -36.81 -12.26 -10.58
C ALA A 162 -35.83 -13.15 -9.76
N ALA A 163 -34.57 -12.72 -9.59
CA ALA A 163 -33.47 -13.47 -8.99
C ALA A 163 -33.08 -14.75 -9.76
N VAL A 164 -33.20 -14.74 -11.09
CA VAL A 164 -32.82 -15.84 -11.99
C VAL A 164 -31.71 -15.37 -12.93
N ARG A 165 -30.80 -16.26 -13.34
CA ARG A 165 -29.76 -15.92 -14.34
C ARG A 165 -30.25 -16.05 -15.78
N ASP A 166 -30.11 -14.99 -16.57
CA ASP A 166 -30.38 -14.94 -18.02
C ASP A 166 -29.25 -14.22 -18.80
N PHE A 167 -29.28 -14.25 -20.14
CA PHE A 167 -28.19 -13.70 -20.95
C PHE A 167 -28.31 -12.22 -21.33
N ASP A 168 -29.49 -11.59 -21.17
CA ASP A 168 -29.71 -10.15 -21.45
C ASP A 168 -29.13 -9.72 -22.82
N PHE A 169 -29.54 -10.41 -23.89
CA PHE A 169 -29.03 -10.15 -25.24
C PHE A 169 -29.41 -8.75 -25.73
N PRO A 170 -28.51 -8.03 -26.44
CA PRO A 170 -28.86 -6.75 -27.05
C PRO A 170 -30.10 -6.87 -27.94
N ALA A 171 -31.04 -5.94 -27.80
CA ALA A 171 -32.36 -6.03 -28.43
C ALA A 171 -32.26 -6.26 -29.94
N ASN A 172 -32.94 -7.31 -30.43
CA ASN A 172 -32.96 -7.74 -31.83
C ASN A 172 -31.60 -8.16 -32.42
N SER A 173 -30.55 -8.39 -31.62
CA SER A 173 -29.23 -8.81 -32.13
C SER A 173 -29.13 -10.29 -32.53
N ILE A 174 -30.04 -11.13 -32.03
CA ILE A 174 -30.19 -12.54 -32.43
C ILE A 174 -31.67 -12.74 -32.80
N GLN A 175 -31.93 -13.17 -34.03
CA GLN A 175 -33.28 -13.36 -34.58
C GLN A 175 -33.39 -14.70 -35.31
N ASP A 176 -34.61 -15.20 -35.55
CA ASP A 176 -34.85 -16.32 -36.48
C ASP A 176 -34.76 -15.87 -37.97
N ARG A 177 -35.52 -16.52 -38.87
CA ARG A 177 -35.66 -16.12 -40.29
C ARG A 177 -36.85 -15.19 -40.56
N ALA A 178 -37.85 -15.13 -39.66
CA ALA A 178 -39.02 -14.26 -39.77
C ALA A 178 -38.79 -12.87 -39.15
N GLY A 179 -37.78 -12.74 -38.30
CA GLY A 179 -37.41 -11.53 -37.56
C GLY A 179 -37.78 -11.58 -36.07
N ASN A 180 -38.24 -12.72 -35.55
CA ASN A 180 -38.55 -12.84 -34.12
C ASN A 180 -37.23 -12.86 -33.31
N PRO A 181 -37.05 -11.98 -32.31
CA PRO A 181 -35.86 -11.97 -31.47
C PRO A 181 -35.79 -13.22 -30.60
N ALA A 182 -34.58 -13.71 -30.35
CA ALA A 182 -34.36 -14.88 -29.49
C ALA A 182 -34.63 -14.60 -28.01
N SER A 183 -35.07 -15.63 -27.29
CA SER A 183 -35.20 -15.52 -25.83
C SER A 183 -33.83 -15.57 -25.15
N ASP A 184 -33.66 -14.59 -24.26
CA ASP A 184 -32.72 -14.43 -23.15
C ASP A 184 -32.64 -15.60 -22.15
N ALA A 185 -33.73 -16.33 -21.94
CA ALA A 185 -33.87 -17.32 -20.88
C ALA A 185 -32.98 -18.56 -21.10
N ILE A 186 -32.28 -18.98 -20.04
CA ILE A 186 -31.31 -20.08 -20.06
C ILE A 186 -31.83 -21.28 -19.26
N PRO A 187 -31.71 -22.54 -19.75
CA PRO A 187 -31.86 -23.71 -18.89
C PRO A 187 -30.76 -23.76 -17.83
N THR A 188 -31.08 -24.20 -16.61
CA THR A 188 -30.11 -24.28 -15.50
C THR A 188 -28.89 -25.13 -15.86
N VAL A 189 -27.70 -24.53 -15.75
CA VAL A 189 -26.40 -25.15 -16.05
C VAL A 189 -25.57 -25.35 -14.78
N ASN A 190 -24.75 -26.39 -14.73
CA ASN A 190 -23.79 -26.61 -13.64
C ASN A 190 -22.36 -26.35 -14.13
N THR A 191 -21.83 -25.20 -13.72
CA THR A 191 -20.53 -24.65 -14.09
C THR A 191 -19.46 -24.78 -13.00
N SER A 192 -19.78 -25.35 -11.82
CA SER A 192 -18.88 -25.50 -10.63
C SER A 192 -17.56 -26.28 -10.86
N ARG A 193 -17.40 -26.89 -12.04
CA ARG A 193 -16.19 -27.60 -12.47
C ARG A 193 -15.41 -26.87 -13.57
N ILE A 194 -15.80 -25.63 -13.89
CA ILE A 194 -15.19 -24.75 -14.87
C ILE A 194 -14.67 -23.55 -14.07
N ARG A 195 -13.40 -23.65 -13.67
CA ARG A 195 -12.75 -22.75 -12.70
C ARG A 195 -11.75 -21.86 -13.41
N VAL A 196 -11.42 -20.73 -12.81
CA VAL A 196 -10.45 -19.78 -13.35
C VAL A 196 -9.32 -19.59 -12.36
N ASP A 197 -8.09 -19.75 -12.83
CA ASP A 197 -6.89 -19.34 -12.11
C ASP A 197 -5.95 -18.68 -13.10
N ALA A 198 -6.05 -17.35 -13.17
CA ALA A 198 -5.20 -16.46 -13.94
C ALA A 198 -4.28 -15.60 -13.05
N THR A 199 -4.29 -15.84 -11.75
CA THR A 199 -3.33 -15.27 -10.80
C THR A 199 -1.92 -15.83 -11.06
N GLY A 200 -0.92 -14.94 -11.01
CA GLY A 200 0.48 -15.33 -11.05
C GLY A 200 0.97 -15.90 -9.71
N PRO A 201 2.13 -16.58 -9.68
CA PRO A 201 2.66 -17.14 -8.44
C PRO A 201 3.10 -16.01 -7.49
N VAL A 202 2.70 -16.09 -6.22
CA VAL A 202 2.93 -15.07 -5.19
C VAL A 202 4.02 -15.55 -4.22
N VAL A 203 4.89 -14.64 -3.76
CA VAL A 203 5.89 -14.97 -2.74
C VAL A 203 5.19 -15.29 -1.41
N ALA A 204 5.43 -16.49 -0.88
CA ALA A 204 4.94 -16.96 0.40
C ALA A 204 5.95 -16.70 1.54
N ALA A 205 7.24 -16.89 1.29
CA ALA A 205 8.30 -16.76 2.30
C ALA A 205 9.69 -16.48 1.68
N SER A 206 10.66 -16.11 2.52
CA SER A 206 12.08 -16.02 2.15
C SER A 206 13.00 -16.54 3.26
N SER A 207 14.25 -16.86 2.94
CA SER A 207 15.25 -17.32 3.92
C SER A 207 15.95 -16.20 4.71
N GLY A 208 15.67 -14.94 4.37
CA GLY A 208 16.61 -13.84 4.65
C GLY A 208 17.93 -13.96 3.87
N LEU A 209 18.78 -12.93 3.97
CA LEU A 209 20.10 -12.90 3.33
C LEU A 209 21.13 -13.69 4.15
N VAL A 210 21.76 -14.69 3.53
CA VAL A 210 22.72 -15.60 4.18
C VAL A 210 24.08 -15.52 3.51
N VAL A 211 25.14 -15.29 4.30
CA VAL A 211 26.54 -15.37 3.87
C VAL A 211 27.15 -16.69 4.31
N LYS A 212 27.66 -17.49 3.37
CA LYS A 212 28.36 -18.75 3.66
C LYS A 212 29.42 -19.03 2.60
N ASN A 213 30.59 -19.55 3.02
CA ASN A 213 31.70 -19.93 2.14
C ASN A 213 32.09 -18.85 1.10
N GLY A 214 32.14 -17.57 1.51
CA GLY A 214 32.47 -16.45 0.62
C GLY A 214 31.39 -16.10 -0.42
N ARG A 215 30.15 -16.55 -0.23
CA ARG A 215 29.00 -16.24 -1.11
C ARG A 215 27.83 -15.68 -0.31
N MET A 216 27.16 -14.69 -0.90
CA MET A 216 25.83 -14.26 -0.49
C MET A 216 24.79 -15.14 -1.17
N SER A 217 23.69 -15.41 -0.47
CA SER A 217 22.58 -16.20 -0.97
C SER A 217 21.24 -15.79 -0.35
N LEU A 218 20.17 -16.03 -1.10
CA LEU A 218 18.78 -15.83 -0.69
C LEU A 218 17.94 -16.92 -1.37
N GLN A 219 17.03 -17.53 -0.62
CA GLN A 219 15.95 -18.35 -1.15
C GLN A 219 14.63 -17.60 -1.03
N VAL A 220 13.83 -17.61 -2.10
CA VAL A 220 12.48 -17.05 -2.13
C VAL A 220 11.51 -18.16 -2.51
N THR A 221 10.54 -18.42 -1.64
CA THR A 221 9.55 -19.49 -1.80
C THR A 221 8.20 -18.89 -2.16
N PHE A 222 7.60 -19.42 -3.22
CA PHE A 222 6.30 -19.05 -3.76
C PHE A 222 5.22 -20.04 -3.32
N ASP A 223 3.96 -19.63 -3.48
CA ASP A 223 2.76 -20.44 -3.27
C ASP A 223 2.66 -21.70 -4.16
N GLY A 224 3.31 -21.68 -5.33
CA GLY A 224 3.37 -22.82 -6.24
C GLY A 224 4.67 -22.92 -7.05
N PRO A 225 4.83 -23.95 -7.91
CA PRO A 225 6.02 -24.13 -8.74
C PRO A 225 6.19 -23.02 -9.78
N VAL A 226 7.37 -22.39 -9.81
CA VAL A 226 7.68 -21.23 -10.65
C VAL A 226 8.64 -21.57 -11.79
N PHE A 227 8.27 -21.19 -13.00
CA PHE A 227 9.05 -21.31 -14.23
C PHE A 227 9.71 -19.97 -14.55
N VAL A 228 11.03 -19.96 -14.65
CA VAL A 228 11.84 -18.74 -14.79
C VAL A 228 12.27 -18.54 -16.25
N THR A 229 12.07 -17.34 -16.79
CA THR A 229 12.67 -16.88 -18.06
C THR A 229 13.56 -15.65 -17.84
N GLY A 230 14.50 -15.42 -18.76
CA GLY A 230 15.44 -14.29 -18.70
C GLY A 230 16.41 -14.38 -17.52
N ARG A 231 16.70 -13.24 -16.87
CA ARG A 231 17.66 -13.14 -15.75
C ARG A 231 17.11 -12.30 -14.60
N PRO A 232 16.23 -12.85 -13.75
CA PRO A 232 15.83 -12.20 -12.50
C PRO A 232 17.01 -11.97 -11.55
N MET A 233 16.92 -10.94 -10.74
CA MET A 233 17.94 -10.58 -9.75
C MET A 233 17.33 -9.88 -8.53
N VAL A 234 18.04 -9.90 -7.40
CA VAL A 234 17.63 -9.23 -6.15
C VAL A 234 18.65 -8.15 -5.81
N PRO A 235 18.27 -6.86 -5.76
CA PRO A 235 19.18 -5.78 -5.40
C PRO A 235 19.60 -5.86 -3.92
N VAL A 236 20.90 -5.77 -3.65
CA VAL A 236 21.47 -5.74 -2.29
C VAL A 236 22.54 -4.65 -2.13
N SER A 237 22.88 -4.32 -0.89
CA SER A 237 23.98 -3.43 -0.51
C SER A 237 24.95 -4.15 0.43
N ILE A 238 26.25 -3.80 0.37
CA ILE A 238 27.26 -4.20 1.37
C ILE A 238 27.96 -2.93 1.85
N GLY A 239 27.53 -2.40 3.00
CA GLY A 239 27.86 -1.02 3.35
C GLY A 239 27.39 -0.06 2.24
N ASN A 240 28.31 0.73 1.70
CA ASN A 240 28.01 1.67 0.61
C ASN A 240 28.00 1.03 -0.79
N LEU A 241 28.51 -0.20 -0.96
CA LEU A 241 28.56 -0.87 -2.27
C LEU A 241 27.18 -1.38 -2.67
N GLN A 242 26.67 -0.90 -3.81
CA GLN A 242 25.44 -1.42 -4.41
C GLN A 242 25.75 -2.59 -5.35
N THR A 243 25.08 -3.72 -5.16
CA THR A 243 25.27 -4.93 -5.97
C THR A 243 23.97 -5.76 -6.06
N GLU A 244 24.01 -6.99 -6.54
CA GLU A 244 22.82 -7.81 -6.81
C GLU A 244 23.10 -9.31 -6.69
N LEU A 245 22.13 -10.05 -6.14
CA LEU A 245 22.11 -11.51 -6.22
C LEU A 245 21.47 -11.92 -7.55
N ARG A 246 22.14 -12.76 -8.34
CA ARG A 246 21.56 -13.29 -9.59
C ARG A 246 20.78 -14.57 -9.32
N TYR A 247 19.70 -14.81 -10.06
CA TYR A 247 19.05 -16.12 -10.09
C TYR A 247 20.08 -17.22 -10.50
N VAL A 248 20.14 -18.31 -9.72
CA VAL A 248 21.08 -19.44 -9.94
C VAL A 248 20.42 -20.82 -10.03
N GLY A 249 19.15 -20.97 -9.65
CA GLY A 249 18.44 -22.25 -9.74
C GLY A 249 17.10 -22.25 -9.02
N GLY A 250 16.28 -23.30 -9.22
CA GLY A 250 14.97 -23.46 -8.58
C GLY A 250 13.76 -23.40 -9.51
N THR A 251 13.94 -23.09 -10.80
CA THR A 251 12.86 -23.20 -11.81
C THR A 251 12.20 -24.58 -11.79
N SER A 252 10.90 -24.62 -12.07
CA SER A 252 9.96 -25.74 -11.87
C SER A 252 9.78 -26.24 -10.43
N THR A 253 10.35 -25.57 -9.43
CA THR A 253 10.07 -25.76 -8.00
C THR A 253 9.43 -24.51 -7.40
N SER A 254 8.92 -24.58 -6.17
CA SER A 254 8.39 -23.41 -5.46
C SER A 254 9.47 -22.49 -4.89
N THR A 255 10.74 -22.91 -4.82
CA THR A 255 11.81 -22.14 -4.16
C THR A 255 12.90 -21.74 -5.16
N LEU A 256 12.96 -20.44 -5.47
CA LEU A 256 14.01 -19.86 -6.30
C LEU A 256 15.22 -19.47 -5.46
N SER A 257 16.42 -19.84 -5.92
CA SER A 257 17.69 -19.50 -5.29
C SER A 257 18.39 -18.37 -6.06
N PHE A 258 18.82 -17.35 -5.31
CA PHE A 258 19.61 -16.22 -5.79
C PHE A 258 20.96 -16.19 -5.07
N ALA A 259 22.05 -15.87 -5.77
CA ALA A 259 23.38 -15.80 -5.17
C ALA A 259 24.36 -14.86 -5.90
N ALA A 260 25.39 -14.44 -5.18
CA ALA A 260 26.56 -13.71 -5.70
C ALA A 260 27.80 -13.99 -4.82
N PRO A 261 29.04 -13.84 -5.33
CA PRO A 261 30.25 -13.89 -4.50
C PRO A 261 30.33 -12.68 -3.56
N MET A 262 30.92 -12.85 -2.37
CA MET A 262 31.34 -11.73 -1.53
C MET A 262 32.57 -11.04 -2.16
N PRO A 263 32.62 -9.70 -2.25
CA PRO A 263 33.83 -8.98 -2.62
C PRO A 263 34.96 -9.20 -1.60
N GLN A 264 36.18 -9.49 -2.06
CA GLN A 264 37.31 -9.89 -1.20
C GLN A 264 37.76 -8.83 -0.17
N SER A 265 37.35 -7.57 -0.31
CA SER A 265 37.76 -6.43 0.52
C SER A 265 36.66 -5.89 1.45
N TYR A 266 35.45 -6.46 1.43
CA TYR A 266 34.30 -5.90 2.16
C TYR A 266 33.99 -6.68 3.45
N VAL A 267 34.09 -5.99 4.59
CA VAL A 267 33.74 -6.51 5.92
C VAL A 267 32.40 -5.91 6.34
N GLY A 268 31.31 -6.62 6.07
CA GLY A 268 29.96 -6.20 6.44
C GLY A 268 28.89 -7.21 6.03
N SER A 269 27.78 -7.25 6.78
CA SER A 269 26.60 -8.03 6.41
C SER A 269 25.90 -7.41 5.21
N PRO A 270 25.46 -8.20 4.22
CA PRO A 270 24.64 -7.70 3.13
C PRO A 270 23.23 -7.35 3.63
N THR A 271 22.70 -6.23 3.15
CA THR A 271 21.29 -5.85 3.33
C THR A 271 20.59 -5.82 1.98
N PHE A 272 19.26 -5.81 1.96
CA PHE A 272 18.53 -5.32 0.79
C PHE A 272 18.86 -3.84 0.56
N ARG A 273 18.68 -3.33 -0.66
CA ARG A 273 18.98 -1.90 -0.93
C ARG A 273 18.01 -1.01 -0.16
N LYS A 274 18.54 -0.02 0.56
CA LYS A 274 17.73 0.96 1.30
C LYS A 274 16.73 1.65 0.36
N LEU A 275 15.52 1.91 0.88
CA LEU A 275 14.33 2.42 0.16
C LEU A 275 13.78 1.47 -0.93
N LEU A 276 14.61 0.86 -1.78
CA LEU A 276 14.14 -0.13 -2.77
C LEU A 276 13.54 -1.40 -2.14
N GLY A 277 13.96 -1.75 -0.92
CA GLY A 277 13.33 -2.81 -0.13
C GLY A 277 13.64 -4.24 -0.59
N GLU A 278 12.82 -5.17 -0.11
CA GLU A 278 12.99 -6.61 -0.34
C GLU A 278 12.26 -7.06 -1.61
N VAL A 279 12.94 -7.04 -2.75
CA VAL A 279 12.31 -7.22 -4.06
C VAL A 279 13.11 -8.06 -5.05
N ILE A 280 12.42 -8.78 -5.94
CA ILE A 280 12.98 -9.37 -7.17
C ILE A 280 12.75 -8.37 -8.31
N TYR A 281 13.82 -8.05 -9.03
CA TYR A 281 13.79 -7.31 -10.29
C TYR A 281 13.64 -8.28 -11.47
N LEU A 282 12.74 -7.92 -12.38
CA LEU A 282 12.47 -8.59 -13.64
C LEU A 282 12.75 -7.62 -14.81
N PRO A 283 14.00 -7.56 -15.29
CA PRO A 283 14.37 -6.81 -16.51
C PRO A 283 13.57 -7.24 -17.75
N GLN A 284 13.71 -6.51 -18.85
CA GLN A 284 13.14 -6.90 -20.14
C GLN A 284 13.49 -8.35 -20.50
N GLY A 285 12.48 -9.15 -20.86
CA GLY A 285 12.61 -10.59 -21.13
C GLY A 285 12.70 -11.50 -19.89
N ALA A 286 12.87 -10.96 -18.68
CA ALA A 286 12.77 -11.71 -17.44
C ALA A 286 11.32 -11.86 -16.98
N ASN A 287 10.94 -13.08 -16.59
CA ASN A 287 9.60 -13.36 -16.08
C ASN A 287 9.60 -14.56 -15.13
N LEU A 288 8.63 -14.56 -14.22
CA LEU A 288 8.31 -15.69 -13.35
C LEU A 288 6.89 -16.12 -13.69
N LYS A 289 6.67 -17.39 -13.97
CA LYS A 289 5.35 -17.93 -14.35
C LYS A 289 4.98 -19.15 -13.53
N ASP A 290 3.69 -19.37 -13.33
CA ASP A 290 3.19 -20.62 -12.75
C ASP A 290 3.18 -21.77 -13.80
N ARG A 291 2.69 -22.95 -13.40
CA ARG A 291 2.49 -24.11 -14.29
C ARG A 291 1.39 -23.94 -15.35
N LEU A 292 0.49 -22.97 -15.20
CA LEU A 292 -0.61 -22.69 -16.14
C LEU A 292 -0.25 -21.61 -17.18
N GLY A 293 0.88 -20.91 -16.98
CA GLY A 293 1.42 -19.88 -17.87
C GLY A 293 1.16 -18.44 -17.40
N ASN A 294 0.50 -18.24 -16.27
CA ASN A 294 0.25 -16.94 -15.65
C ASN A 294 1.57 -16.33 -15.19
N ALA A 295 1.80 -15.06 -15.52
CA ALA A 295 2.97 -14.33 -15.04
C ALA A 295 2.72 -13.79 -13.63
N VAL A 296 3.76 -13.74 -12.80
CA VAL A 296 3.72 -12.98 -11.53
C VAL A 296 3.26 -11.56 -11.82
N THR A 297 2.27 -11.09 -11.08
CA THR A 297 1.81 -9.71 -11.17
C THR A 297 2.84 -8.83 -10.48
N PRO A 298 3.52 -7.91 -11.20
CA PRO A 298 4.43 -6.98 -10.58
C PRO A 298 3.65 -6.00 -9.69
N ILE A 299 4.32 -5.46 -8.68
CA ILE A 299 3.77 -4.32 -7.95
C ILE A 299 3.78 -3.05 -8.81
N GLY A 300 2.85 -2.14 -8.52
CA GLY A 300 2.69 -0.88 -9.24
C GLY A 300 2.43 0.31 -8.34
N GLY A 301 2.75 1.49 -8.86
CA GLY A 301 2.33 2.79 -8.35
C GLY A 301 1.10 3.29 -9.11
N ASP A 302 0.69 4.53 -8.81
CA ASP A 302 -0.32 5.33 -9.53
C ASP A 302 -1.48 4.52 -10.14
N PHE A 303 -2.25 3.86 -9.29
CA PHE A 303 -3.34 2.99 -9.69
C PHE A 303 -3.01 1.93 -10.77
N GLY A 304 -2.09 1.02 -10.44
CA GLY A 304 -1.78 -0.17 -11.24
C GLY A 304 -0.68 -0.03 -12.30
N LYS A 305 -0.03 1.13 -12.43
CA LYS A 305 1.16 1.30 -13.27
C LYS A 305 2.33 0.52 -12.67
N VAL A 306 2.77 -0.56 -13.33
CA VAL A 306 3.91 -1.39 -12.87
C VAL A 306 5.14 -0.52 -12.56
N PHE A 307 5.75 -0.73 -11.39
CA PHE A 307 6.97 -0.03 -11.01
C PHE A 307 8.11 -0.38 -11.97
N THR A 308 8.76 0.64 -12.51
CA THR A 308 9.89 0.51 -13.43
C THR A 308 11.03 1.41 -12.99
N THR A 309 12.19 0.82 -12.75
CA THR A 309 13.33 1.48 -12.06
C THR A 309 14.16 2.41 -12.96
N ASP A 310 13.68 2.60 -14.18
CA ASP A 310 14.27 3.40 -15.26
C ASP A 310 13.26 4.41 -15.84
N GLY A 311 12.03 4.47 -15.28
CA GLY A 311 10.95 5.35 -15.72
C GLY A 311 10.31 4.99 -17.06
N THR A 312 10.68 3.86 -17.69
CA THR A 312 10.14 3.45 -18.99
C THR A 312 8.98 2.45 -18.84
N PRO A 313 7.88 2.54 -19.63
CA PRO A 313 6.76 1.60 -19.52
C PRO A 313 7.09 0.12 -19.79
N ALA A 314 8.27 -0.18 -20.34
CA ALA A 314 8.77 -1.54 -20.60
C ALA A 314 9.98 -1.91 -19.71
N GLY A 315 10.24 -1.11 -18.67
CA GLY A 315 11.43 -1.16 -17.82
C GLY A 315 11.50 -2.35 -16.86
N THR A 316 12.46 -2.28 -15.93
CA THR A 316 12.69 -3.34 -14.95
C THR A 316 11.54 -3.41 -13.93
N ARG A 317 10.70 -4.45 -14.07
CA ARG A 317 9.50 -4.67 -13.24
C ARG A 317 9.86 -5.24 -11.87
N VAL A 318 9.04 -4.99 -10.86
CA VAL A 318 9.36 -5.31 -9.45
C VAL A 318 8.35 -6.30 -8.84
N VAL A 319 8.84 -7.28 -8.07
CA VAL A 319 8.03 -8.25 -7.30
C VAL A 319 8.45 -8.21 -5.83
N VAL A 320 7.49 -8.12 -4.90
CA VAL A 320 7.76 -8.06 -3.46
C VAL A 320 8.15 -9.42 -2.89
N ILE A 321 9.24 -9.44 -2.13
CA ILE A 321 9.64 -10.55 -1.26
C ILE A 321 9.14 -10.29 0.17
N GLY A 322 9.39 -9.07 0.68
CA GLY A 322 9.00 -8.59 2.00
C GLY A 322 8.17 -7.30 1.88
N ALA A 323 8.83 -6.18 1.62
CA ALA A 323 8.17 -4.91 1.28
C ALA A 323 9.02 -4.04 0.33
N HIS A 324 8.36 -3.20 -0.47
CA HIS A 324 8.93 -2.17 -1.34
C HIS A 324 8.45 -0.79 -0.88
N TYR A 325 9.31 0.23 -0.97
CA TYR A 325 9.01 1.60 -0.53
C TYR A 325 9.28 2.60 -1.67
N GLU A 326 8.24 3.29 -2.10
CA GLU A 326 8.33 4.40 -3.05
C GLU A 326 8.20 5.71 -2.29
N PHE A 327 9.15 6.62 -2.45
CA PHE A 327 9.02 7.99 -1.95
C PHE A 327 8.11 8.79 -2.90
N LEU A 328 6.97 9.27 -2.39
CA LEU A 328 6.03 10.09 -3.18
C LEU A 328 6.50 11.54 -3.22
N LYS A 329 6.60 12.17 -2.04
CA LYS A 329 7.05 13.55 -1.86
C LYS A 329 7.37 13.83 -0.39
N THR A 330 8.10 14.91 -0.15
CA THR A 330 7.99 15.66 1.11
C THR A 330 6.74 16.54 1.01
N VAL A 331 5.92 16.56 2.06
CA VAL A 331 4.79 17.48 2.23
C VAL A 331 5.22 18.54 3.24
N THR A 332 5.15 19.80 2.83
CA THR A 332 5.62 20.93 3.64
C THR A 332 4.64 21.26 4.76
N THR A 333 5.14 21.82 5.87
CA THR A 333 4.34 22.43 6.94
C THR A 333 3.26 23.37 6.43
N ALA A 334 3.52 24.12 5.35
CA ALA A 334 2.53 24.98 4.70
C ALA A 334 1.36 24.19 4.10
N GLU A 335 1.64 23.12 3.35
CA GLU A 335 0.60 22.22 2.80
C GLU A 335 -0.15 21.48 3.92
N LEU A 336 0.56 21.00 4.95
CA LEU A 336 -0.09 20.35 6.10
C LEU A 336 -1.03 21.31 6.85
N ASN A 337 -0.64 22.59 7.00
CA ASN A 337 -1.50 23.61 7.59
C ASN A 337 -2.76 23.90 6.75
N GLU A 338 -2.68 23.79 5.42
CA GLU A 338 -3.85 23.91 4.53
C GLU A 338 -4.85 22.77 4.76
N VAL A 339 -4.36 21.52 4.90
CA VAL A 339 -5.18 20.34 5.24
C VAL A 339 -5.86 20.49 6.61
N LEU A 340 -5.14 21.05 7.59
CA LEU A 340 -5.61 21.30 8.96
C LEU A 340 -6.58 22.48 9.09
N THR A 341 -6.71 23.33 8.07
CA THR A 341 -7.52 24.56 8.15
C THR A 341 -8.52 24.68 6.99
N ALA A 342 -8.07 25.06 5.80
CA ALA A 342 -8.94 25.32 4.65
C ALA A 342 -9.69 24.05 4.19
N GLU A 343 -9.00 22.92 4.08
CA GLU A 343 -9.62 21.69 3.55
C GLU A 343 -10.55 20.99 4.55
N ARG A 344 -10.34 21.20 5.86
CA ARG A 344 -11.27 20.77 6.93
C ARG A 344 -12.69 21.28 6.67
N ASP A 345 -12.79 22.54 6.24
CA ASP A 345 -14.05 23.22 5.98
C ASP A 345 -14.63 22.90 4.58
N ILE A 346 -13.86 22.23 3.72
CA ILE A 346 -14.35 21.57 2.49
C ILE A 346 -14.91 20.17 2.82
N PHE A 347 -14.24 19.41 3.69
CA PHE A 347 -14.69 18.07 4.10
C PHE A 347 -15.96 18.12 4.97
N ASN A 348 -16.06 19.11 5.86
CA ASN A 348 -17.21 19.34 6.73
C ASN A 348 -17.65 20.82 6.64
N PRO A 349 -18.35 21.21 5.56
CA PRO A 349 -18.81 22.58 5.34
C PRO A 349 -19.94 22.95 6.33
N ALA A 350 -20.20 24.24 6.48
CA ALA A 350 -21.24 24.74 7.38
C ALA A 350 -22.65 24.29 6.93
N MET A 351 -23.19 23.27 7.59
CA MET A 351 -24.50 22.68 7.29
C MET A 351 -25.65 23.58 7.79
N PRO A 352 -26.65 23.92 6.95
CA PRO A 352 -27.76 24.79 7.35
C PRO A 352 -28.84 24.08 8.18
N GLN A 353 -28.75 22.76 8.37
CA GLN A 353 -29.77 21.97 9.08
C GLN A 353 -29.72 22.16 10.60
N ALA A 354 -30.90 22.33 11.21
CA ALA A 354 -31.06 22.75 12.60
C ALA A 354 -30.36 21.84 13.64
N TYR A 355 -30.21 20.54 13.36
CA TYR A 355 -29.62 19.57 14.28
C TYR A 355 -28.07 19.52 14.25
N TRP A 356 -27.43 20.06 13.20
CA TRP A 356 -25.96 20.16 13.11
C TRP A 356 -25.44 21.60 13.23
N ARG A 357 -26.31 22.61 13.10
CA ARG A 357 -25.97 24.05 13.10
C ARG A 357 -25.09 24.50 14.28
N ASP A 358 -25.25 23.87 15.45
CA ASP A 358 -24.61 24.28 16.69
C ASP A 358 -23.29 23.50 16.98
N TYR A 359 -22.87 22.62 16.06
CA TYR A 359 -21.54 21.99 16.06
C TYR A 359 -20.46 22.97 15.56
N GLN A 360 -19.23 22.85 16.08
CA GLN A 360 -18.08 23.65 15.66
C GLN A 360 -16.91 22.74 15.25
N ASN A 361 -16.34 22.99 14.07
CA ASN A 361 -15.12 22.32 13.62
C ASN A 361 -13.97 22.62 14.60
N PRO A 362 -13.20 21.61 15.06
CA PRO A 362 -12.12 21.83 16.03
C PRO A 362 -10.97 22.64 15.44
N GLU A 363 -10.30 23.40 16.29
CA GLU A 363 -9.02 24.05 15.97
C GLU A 363 -7.88 23.03 16.04
N TYR A 364 -7.08 22.96 14.99
CA TYR A 364 -5.88 22.12 14.90
C TYR A 364 -4.62 22.96 15.09
N ARG A 365 -3.59 22.39 15.73
CA ARG A 365 -2.29 23.07 15.89
C ARG A 365 -1.49 23.00 14.60
N SER A 366 -0.89 24.13 14.21
CA SER A 366 -0.02 24.21 13.03
C SER A 366 1.10 23.16 13.09
N ALA A 367 1.38 22.53 11.94
CA ALA A 367 2.44 21.56 11.78
C ALA A 367 3.82 22.16 12.10
N LEU A 368 4.63 21.38 12.82
CA LEU A 368 5.99 21.69 13.25
C LEU A 368 7.06 21.05 12.34
N TYR A 369 6.68 20.04 11.55
CA TYR A 369 7.56 19.25 10.70
C TYR A 369 7.06 19.17 9.26
N ASP A 370 7.99 19.31 8.31
CA ASP A 370 7.81 18.79 6.96
C ASP A 370 7.87 17.25 7.02
N VAL A 371 7.11 16.56 6.18
CA VAL A 371 6.88 15.11 6.31
C VAL A 371 7.21 14.38 5.01
N ASP A 372 8.13 13.42 5.07
CA ASP A 372 8.41 12.51 3.96
C ASP A 372 7.34 11.42 3.88
N VAL A 373 6.62 11.35 2.75
CA VAL A 373 5.54 10.38 2.53
C VAL A 373 5.99 9.30 1.56
N TYR A 374 5.76 8.04 1.95
CA TYR A 374 6.08 6.84 1.19
C TYR A 374 4.83 6.01 0.91
N ARG A 375 4.68 5.56 -0.33
CA ARG A 375 3.78 4.44 -0.71
C ARG A 375 4.52 3.13 -0.47
N VAL A 376 3.87 2.19 0.20
CA VAL A 376 4.46 0.90 0.59
C VAL A 376 3.65 -0.23 -0.02
N ALA A 377 4.34 -1.22 -0.58
CA ALA A 377 3.74 -2.47 -1.05
C ALA A 377 4.38 -3.63 -0.28
N TYR A 378 3.60 -4.41 0.46
CA TYR A 378 4.10 -5.45 1.37
C TYR A 378 3.41 -6.80 1.15
N ARG A 379 4.18 -7.87 1.35
CA ARG A 379 3.66 -9.25 1.36
C ARG A 379 2.80 -9.44 2.60
N THR A 380 1.56 -9.88 2.41
CA THR A 380 0.66 -10.27 3.50
C THR A 380 0.00 -11.62 3.19
N THR A 381 -0.95 -12.06 4.01
CA THR A 381 -1.72 -13.29 3.81
C THR A 381 -3.19 -13.07 4.14
N ILE A 382 -4.06 -13.89 3.56
CA ILE A 382 -5.51 -13.91 3.77
C ILE A 382 -5.84 -15.10 4.69
N PRO A 383 -6.07 -14.89 6.00
CA PRO A 383 -6.26 -16.00 6.95
C PRO A 383 -7.55 -16.79 6.71
N GLU A 384 -8.62 -16.13 6.29
CA GLU A 384 -9.90 -16.75 5.94
C GLU A 384 -9.75 -17.82 4.84
N GLN A 385 -8.77 -17.64 3.94
CA GLN A 385 -8.44 -18.57 2.85
C GLN A 385 -7.20 -19.43 3.17
N GLY A 386 -6.94 -19.69 4.46
CA GLY A 386 -5.88 -20.60 4.92
C GLY A 386 -4.48 -19.97 4.91
N ASN A 387 -4.37 -18.67 5.18
CA ASN A 387 -3.15 -17.86 5.04
C ASN A 387 -2.61 -17.83 3.59
N ARG A 388 -3.48 -17.75 2.59
CA ARG A 388 -3.07 -17.59 1.18
C ARG A 388 -2.25 -16.29 1.03
N PRO A 389 -1.02 -16.32 0.48
CA PRO A 389 -0.21 -15.11 0.32
C PRO A 389 -0.80 -14.18 -0.74
N THR A 390 -0.63 -12.88 -0.50
CA THR A 390 -0.99 -11.80 -1.43
C THR A 390 -0.10 -10.57 -1.20
N VAL A 391 -0.36 -9.48 -1.94
CA VAL A 391 0.26 -8.18 -1.72
C VAL A 391 -0.81 -7.14 -1.39
N ALA A 392 -0.59 -6.45 -0.28
CA ALA A 392 -1.36 -5.29 0.13
C ALA A 392 -0.48 -4.04 0.11
N TYR A 393 -1.12 -2.88 0.24
CA TYR A 393 -0.49 -1.57 0.12
C TYR A 393 -0.77 -0.70 1.34
N GLY A 394 -0.10 0.44 1.43
CA GLY A 394 -0.25 1.39 2.52
C GLY A 394 0.60 2.64 2.34
N LEU A 395 0.52 3.52 3.32
CA LEU A 395 1.27 4.77 3.44
C LEU A 395 2.10 4.79 4.72
N VAL A 396 3.35 5.27 4.63
CA VAL A 396 4.16 5.66 5.79
C VAL A 396 4.55 7.12 5.65
N ALA A 397 4.28 7.92 6.67
CA ALA A 397 4.69 9.32 6.75
C ALA A 397 5.69 9.51 7.91
N ILE A 398 6.85 10.10 7.62
CA ILE A 398 7.96 10.28 8.55
C ILE A 398 8.29 11.77 8.65
N PRO A 399 8.19 12.41 9.84
CA PRO A 399 8.61 13.79 10.03
C PRO A 399 10.12 13.95 9.79
N GLN A 400 10.50 14.95 9.01
CA GLN A 400 11.90 15.29 8.80
C GLN A 400 12.57 15.80 10.09
N GLY A 401 13.88 15.62 10.19
CA GLY A 401 14.67 16.14 11.30
C GLY A 401 14.56 15.35 12.62
N VAL A 402 13.64 14.40 12.77
CA VAL A 402 13.61 13.46 13.90
C VAL A 402 14.73 12.41 13.76
N VAL A 403 15.29 11.95 14.88
CA VAL A 403 16.32 10.90 14.96
C VAL A 403 16.06 9.96 16.14
N GLY A 404 16.66 8.76 16.13
CA GLY A 404 16.66 7.86 17.28
C GLY A 404 15.30 7.21 17.55
N GLN A 405 14.56 7.74 18.53
CA GLN A 405 13.24 7.26 18.93
C GLN A 405 12.13 8.10 18.28
N ILE A 406 11.02 7.45 17.91
CA ILE A 406 9.83 8.11 17.37
C ILE A 406 8.54 7.36 17.79
N PRO A 407 7.50 8.06 18.30
CA PRO A 407 6.21 7.46 18.57
C PRO A 407 5.50 7.19 17.25
N MET A 408 4.78 6.08 17.16
CA MET A 408 4.02 5.72 15.96
C MET A 408 2.52 5.73 16.24
N VAL A 409 1.74 6.27 15.30
CA VAL A 409 0.30 6.01 15.21
C VAL A 409 0.02 5.15 13.99
N SER A 410 -0.74 4.08 14.20
CA SER A 410 -1.34 3.28 13.14
C SER A 410 -2.75 3.79 12.88
N VAL A 411 -2.97 4.34 11.69
CA VAL A 411 -4.24 4.91 11.26
C VAL A 411 -5.01 3.87 10.47
N GLN A 412 -6.28 3.69 10.82
CA GLN A 412 -7.25 2.85 10.13
C GLN A 412 -8.30 3.77 9.48
N HIS A 413 -8.38 3.75 8.14
CA HIS A 413 -9.29 4.59 7.37
C HIS A 413 -10.75 4.12 7.47
N GLY A 414 -11.70 5.00 7.15
CA GLY A 414 -13.11 4.66 7.02
C GLY A 414 -13.41 3.92 5.72
N THR A 415 -14.70 3.78 5.38
CA THR A 415 -15.13 3.05 4.18
C THR A 415 -14.75 3.77 2.90
N LEU A 416 -13.95 3.11 2.07
CA LEU A 416 -13.48 3.65 0.78
C LEU A 416 -14.23 3.02 -0.40
N TRP A 417 -15.24 3.73 -0.92
CA TRP A 417 -16.00 3.26 -2.10
C TRP A 417 -15.15 3.25 -3.39
N LEU A 418 -14.00 3.92 -3.39
CA LEU A 418 -13.01 3.93 -4.47
C LEU A 418 -11.71 3.30 -3.97
N LYS A 419 -11.03 2.50 -4.80
CA LYS A 419 -9.70 2.00 -4.45
C LYS A 419 -8.65 3.14 -4.52
N GLU A 420 -8.97 4.18 -5.29
CA GLU A 420 -8.20 5.40 -5.53
C GLU A 420 -8.13 6.35 -4.31
N SER A 421 -9.08 6.24 -3.37
CA SER A 421 -9.07 6.99 -2.10
C SER A 421 -8.14 6.38 -1.04
N ALA A 422 -7.50 5.24 -1.33
CA ALA A 422 -6.69 4.50 -0.37
C ALA A 422 -5.52 5.33 0.18
N PRO A 423 -5.08 5.09 1.44
CA PRO A 423 -3.97 5.81 2.05
C PRO A 423 -2.72 5.89 1.16
N SER A 424 -2.34 4.78 0.50
CA SER A 424 -1.19 4.74 -0.40
C SER A 424 -1.27 5.70 -1.60
N GLN A 425 -2.47 6.12 -2.02
CA GLN A 425 -2.70 7.04 -3.12
C GLN A 425 -2.96 8.49 -2.67
N ALA A 426 -3.14 8.72 -1.35
CA ALA A 426 -3.64 10.00 -0.83
C ALA A 426 -2.83 11.23 -1.27
N PHE A 427 -1.51 11.10 -1.45
CA PHE A 427 -0.61 12.17 -1.89
C PHE A 427 -0.14 12.03 -3.36
N SER A 428 -0.80 11.17 -4.16
CA SER A 428 -0.50 10.97 -5.59
C SER A 428 -1.36 11.81 -6.54
N TRP A 429 -2.47 12.38 -6.07
CA TRP A 429 -3.42 13.15 -6.88
C TRP A 429 -3.10 14.65 -6.91
N ASP A 430 -3.19 15.29 -8.10
CA ASP A 430 -3.04 16.75 -8.24
C ASP A 430 -4.33 17.48 -7.84
N LYS A 431 -4.28 18.17 -6.70
CA LYS A 431 -5.40 18.96 -6.14
C LYS A 431 -5.86 20.13 -7.00
N THR A 432 -5.13 20.50 -8.04
CA THR A 432 -5.47 21.58 -9.00
C THR A 432 -5.94 21.07 -10.35
N SER A 433 -5.83 19.76 -10.60
CA SER A 433 -6.11 19.15 -11.90
C SER A 433 -7.58 18.76 -12.05
N THR A 434 -8.25 19.43 -12.98
CA THR A 434 -9.61 19.10 -13.46
C THR A 434 -9.63 17.99 -14.50
N ALA A 435 -8.51 17.28 -14.71
CA ALA A 435 -8.47 16.14 -15.62
C ALA A 435 -9.26 14.96 -15.02
N VAL A 436 -10.29 14.52 -15.72
CA VAL A 436 -11.06 13.29 -15.42
C VAL A 436 -10.16 12.07 -15.54
N VAL A 437 -10.27 11.14 -14.60
CA VAL A 437 -9.47 9.90 -14.54
C VAL A 437 -10.39 8.68 -14.62
N ASN A 438 -11.02 8.29 -13.51
CA ASN A 438 -11.88 7.12 -13.37
C ASN A 438 -13.26 7.55 -12.85
N TYR A 439 -14.31 6.81 -13.20
CA TYR A 439 -15.69 7.00 -12.67
C TYR A 439 -16.29 8.41 -12.91
N GLY A 440 -15.83 9.11 -13.95
CA GLY A 440 -16.17 10.51 -14.22
C GLY A 440 -15.49 11.54 -13.31
N LEU A 441 -14.73 11.11 -12.30
CA LEU A 441 -14.10 11.97 -11.29
C LEU A 441 -12.77 12.57 -11.77
N THR A 442 -12.50 13.80 -11.37
CA THR A 442 -11.23 14.51 -11.59
C THR A 442 -10.16 14.13 -10.56
N GLN A 443 -8.89 14.40 -10.88
CA GLN A 443 -7.81 14.28 -9.90
C GLN A 443 -8.03 15.14 -8.65
N GLN A 444 -8.63 16.32 -8.80
CA GLN A 444 -9.02 17.16 -7.66
C GLN A 444 -10.04 16.46 -6.74
N GLU A 445 -11.04 15.79 -7.28
CA GLU A 445 -12.02 15.03 -6.49
C GLU A 445 -11.40 13.81 -5.81
N LEU A 446 -10.49 13.09 -6.49
CA LEU A 446 -9.71 11.98 -5.90
C LEU A 446 -8.72 12.45 -4.81
N TYR A 447 -8.19 13.67 -4.92
CA TYR A 447 -7.40 14.29 -3.86
C TYR A 447 -8.24 14.58 -2.60
N PHE A 448 -9.47 15.08 -2.78
CA PHE A 448 -10.38 15.34 -1.67
C PHE A 448 -11.03 14.08 -1.09
N SER A 449 -11.25 13.02 -1.87
CA SER A 449 -11.79 11.75 -1.36
C SER A 449 -10.84 11.06 -0.37
N ALA A 450 -9.53 11.31 -0.46
CA ALA A 450 -8.53 10.78 0.47
C ALA A 450 -8.25 11.68 1.71
N TYR A 451 -9.09 12.70 1.97
CA TYR A 451 -8.86 13.71 3.03
C TYR A 451 -8.58 13.10 4.42
N GLU A 452 -9.26 12.02 4.80
CA GLU A 452 -9.08 11.35 6.10
C GLU A 452 -7.62 10.98 6.39
N THR A 453 -6.93 10.39 5.41
CA THR A 453 -5.52 10.02 5.52
C THR A 453 -4.66 11.27 5.62
N ARG A 454 -4.94 12.28 4.78
CA ARG A 454 -4.14 13.51 4.72
C ARG A 454 -4.24 14.32 6.01
N LEU A 455 -5.43 14.39 6.62
CA LEU A 455 -5.65 15.01 7.93
C LEU A 455 -4.87 14.27 9.03
N ASN A 456 -4.89 12.93 9.05
CA ASN A 456 -4.11 12.18 10.04
C ASN A 456 -2.60 12.38 9.85
N VAL A 457 -2.09 12.42 8.61
CA VAL A 457 -0.69 12.75 8.34
C VAL A 457 -0.34 14.17 8.82
N ALA A 458 -1.18 15.16 8.53
CA ALA A 458 -0.95 16.55 8.97
C ALA A 458 -1.01 16.71 10.50
N GLN A 459 -1.99 16.08 11.16
CA GLN A 459 -2.18 16.16 12.60
C GLN A 459 -1.09 15.42 13.38
N PHE A 460 -0.73 14.19 12.97
CA PHE A 460 0.20 13.36 13.74
C PHE A 460 1.65 13.48 13.24
N ALA A 461 1.92 13.29 11.95
CA ALA A 461 3.28 13.41 11.42
C ALA A 461 3.76 14.87 11.44
N GLY A 462 2.89 15.83 11.10
CA GLY A 462 3.19 17.25 11.28
C GLY A 462 3.52 17.65 12.72
N GLN A 463 3.19 16.83 13.74
CA GLN A 463 3.52 17.08 15.15
C GLN A 463 4.65 16.18 15.71
N GLY A 464 5.23 15.31 14.88
CA GLY A 464 6.41 14.50 15.21
C GLY A 464 6.17 13.01 15.45
N TYR A 465 5.01 12.45 15.07
CA TYR A 465 4.77 11.00 15.07
C TYR A 465 5.16 10.37 13.73
N ALA A 466 5.60 9.11 13.74
CA ALA A 466 5.49 8.27 12.54
C ALA A 466 4.01 7.93 12.31
N VAL A 467 3.50 8.15 11.11
CA VAL A 467 2.13 7.74 10.73
C VAL A 467 2.23 6.55 9.78
N ILE A 468 1.50 5.47 10.10
CA ILE A 468 1.39 4.30 9.23
C ILE A 468 -0.08 4.04 8.95
N ALA A 469 -0.44 3.73 7.70
CA ALA A 469 -1.81 3.40 7.32
C ALA A 469 -1.79 2.24 6.33
N ALA A 470 -2.45 1.14 6.65
CA ALA A 470 -2.69 0.07 5.69
C ALA A 470 -3.87 0.44 4.79
N ASP A 471 -3.82 0.06 3.51
CA ASP A 471 -4.96 0.14 2.60
C ASP A 471 -5.99 -0.98 2.85
N TYR A 472 -5.66 -1.98 3.68
CA TYR A 472 -6.30 -3.30 3.77
C TYR A 472 -6.13 -4.14 2.48
N VAL A 473 -6.85 -5.27 2.38
CA VAL A 473 -6.72 -6.22 1.26
C VAL A 473 -7.78 -5.93 0.19
N GLY A 474 -7.40 -5.96 -1.08
CA GLY A 474 -8.30 -5.66 -2.19
C GLY A 474 -8.65 -4.17 -2.38
N ILE A 475 -8.11 -3.26 -1.58
CA ILE A 475 -8.17 -1.80 -1.76
C ILE A 475 -6.81 -1.29 -2.30
N GLY A 476 -6.76 -0.04 -2.76
CA GLY A 476 -5.56 0.53 -3.38
C GLY A 476 -5.13 -0.27 -4.61
N ASN A 477 -3.83 -0.55 -4.72
CA ASN A 477 -3.24 -1.33 -5.81
C ASN A 477 -3.33 -2.86 -5.59
N SER A 478 -4.10 -3.33 -4.60
CA SER A 478 -4.27 -4.77 -4.35
C SER A 478 -5.20 -5.41 -5.39
N VAL A 479 -4.76 -6.55 -5.93
CA VAL A 479 -5.47 -7.33 -6.97
C VAL A 479 -6.63 -8.17 -6.45
N GLU A 480 -6.81 -8.22 -5.13
CA GLU A 480 -7.84 -9.02 -4.49
C GLU A 480 -9.22 -8.33 -4.58
N ASN A 481 -10.27 -9.10 -4.24
CA ASN A 481 -11.56 -8.55 -3.90
C ASN A 481 -11.46 -7.75 -2.59
N ASP A 482 -12.23 -6.68 -2.51
CA ASP A 482 -12.29 -5.73 -1.39
C ASP A 482 -12.63 -6.44 -0.06
N SER A 483 -11.81 -6.22 0.96
CA SER A 483 -11.89 -6.90 2.26
C SER A 483 -12.74 -6.20 3.31
N PHE A 484 -13.71 -5.35 2.93
CA PHE A 484 -14.59 -4.63 3.86
C PHE A 484 -15.16 -5.51 4.99
N VAL A 485 -14.86 -5.14 6.25
CA VAL A 485 -15.16 -5.86 7.51
C VAL A 485 -14.65 -7.31 7.59
N VAL A 486 -13.67 -7.70 6.76
CA VAL A 486 -13.05 -9.03 6.77
C VAL A 486 -11.91 -9.09 7.79
N LYS A 487 -12.33 -9.15 9.04
CA LYS A 487 -11.54 -9.03 10.27
C LYS A 487 -10.13 -9.62 10.26
N ALA A 488 -9.91 -10.88 9.88
CA ALA A 488 -8.58 -11.49 10.06
C ALA A 488 -7.61 -11.07 8.93
N SER A 489 -8.13 -10.84 7.71
CA SER A 489 -7.37 -10.21 6.63
C SER A 489 -6.99 -8.76 6.96
N GLU A 490 -7.90 -7.97 7.53
CA GLU A 490 -7.61 -6.61 8.02
C GLU A 490 -6.54 -6.62 9.12
N GLN A 491 -6.68 -7.48 10.14
CA GLN A 491 -5.69 -7.67 11.21
C GLN A 491 -4.30 -7.98 10.64
N GLN A 492 -4.23 -8.90 9.68
CA GLN A 492 -2.96 -9.35 9.12
C GLN A 492 -2.33 -8.29 8.23
N ALA A 493 -3.12 -7.54 7.45
CA ALA A 493 -2.65 -6.38 6.70
C ALA A 493 -2.06 -5.28 7.61
N CYS A 494 -2.75 -4.91 8.70
CA CYS A 494 -2.22 -3.93 9.66
C CYS A 494 -0.93 -4.40 10.37
N LEU A 495 -0.80 -5.69 10.67
CA LEU A 495 0.41 -6.27 11.26
C LEU A 495 1.60 -6.30 10.30
N ASP A 496 1.39 -6.72 9.05
CA ASP A 496 2.46 -6.75 8.06
C ASP A 496 2.86 -5.32 7.63
N MET A 497 1.90 -4.39 7.61
CA MET A 497 2.16 -2.96 7.43
C MET A 497 3.01 -2.37 8.57
N LEU A 498 2.74 -2.74 9.83
CA LEU A 498 3.58 -2.34 10.97
C LEU A 498 5.02 -2.86 10.81
N ALA A 499 5.20 -4.14 10.46
CA ALA A 499 6.53 -4.72 10.26
C ALA A 499 7.31 -4.09 9.08
N ALA A 500 6.63 -3.78 7.97
CA ALA A 500 7.20 -3.03 6.85
C ALA A 500 7.58 -1.60 7.27
N SER A 501 6.74 -0.94 8.07
CA SER A 501 7.00 0.42 8.55
C SER A 501 8.18 0.50 9.52
N GLU A 502 8.30 -0.44 10.46
CA GLU A 502 9.46 -0.54 11.36
C GLU A 502 10.75 -0.82 10.58
N THR A 503 10.67 -1.59 9.49
CA THR A 503 11.80 -1.84 8.58
C THR A 503 12.22 -0.57 7.82
N LEU A 504 11.25 0.25 7.37
CA LEU A 504 11.54 1.55 6.74
C LEU A 504 12.17 2.53 7.75
N LEU A 505 11.62 2.64 8.96
CA LEU A 505 12.18 3.46 10.04
C LEU A 505 13.62 3.04 10.36
N ALA A 506 13.89 1.75 10.54
CA ALA A 506 15.24 1.23 10.80
C ALA A 506 16.22 1.60 9.66
N SER A 507 15.76 1.63 8.40
CA SER A 507 16.59 2.06 7.27
C SER A 507 16.99 3.55 7.33
N ARG A 508 16.19 4.37 8.04
CA ARG A 508 16.40 5.82 8.31
C ARG A 508 17.08 6.08 9.66
N ASN A 509 17.55 5.04 10.37
CA ASN A 509 18.09 5.10 11.73
C ASN A 509 17.06 5.59 12.78
N LEU A 510 15.77 5.30 12.56
CA LEU A 510 14.67 5.53 13.48
C LEU A 510 14.18 4.19 14.07
N SER A 511 13.64 4.24 15.28
CA SER A 511 13.00 3.10 15.94
C SER A 511 11.81 3.56 16.77
N ARG A 512 10.82 2.68 16.95
CA ARG A 512 9.53 3.04 17.55
C ARG A 512 9.60 3.02 19.08
N SER A 513 9.28 4.16 19.72
CA SER A 513 9.17 4.26 21.18
C SER A 513 7.82 3.75 21.69
N GLU A 514 6.73 4.32 21.18
CA GLU A 514 5.34 3.95 21.47
C GLU A 514 4.61 3.52 20.20
N LEU A 515 3.63 2.62 20.35
CA LEU A 515 2.62 2.38 19.31
C LEU A 515 1.27 2.87 19.84
N PHE A 516 0.57 3.67 19.04
CA PHE A 516 -0.85 3.99 19.22
C PHE A 516 -1.61 3.50 17.98
N ALA A 517 -2.93 3.30 18.12
CA ALA A 517 -3.81 3.10 16.97
C ALA A 517 -4.99 4.05 17.02
N ASN A 518 -5.40 4.58 15.88
CA ASN A 518 -6.66 5.28 15.73
C ASN A 518 -7.40 4.88 14.46
N GLY A 519 -8.73 5.05 14.50
CA GLY A 519 -9.59 4.76 13.37
C GLY A 519 -11.00 5.27 13.59
N TRP A 520 -11.77 5.36 12.51
CA TRP A 520 -13.16 5.82 12.56
C TRP A 520 -14.04 4.98 11.62
N SER A 521 -15.35 4.93 11.86
CA SER A 521 -16.28 4.17 11.00
C SER A 521 -15.83 2.70 10.92
N GLU A 522 -15.73 2.11 9.72
CA GLU A 522 -15.04 0.82 9.51
C GLU A 522 -13.66 0.75 10.18
N GLY A 523 -12.80 1.75 9.99
CA GLY A 523 -11.47 1.79 10.60
C GLY A 523 -11.47 1.71 12.13
N ALA A 524 -12.56 2.12 12.79
CA ALA A 524 -12.72 1.93 14.23
C ALA A 524 -12.99 0.46 14.63
N LEU A 525 -13.66 -0.33 13.77
CA LEU A 525 -13.69 -1.78 13.92
C LEU A 525 -12.27 -2.34 13.74
N VAL A 526 -11.56 -1.91 12.69
CA VAL A 526 -10.21 -2.39 12.38
C VAL A 526 -9.19 -2.06 13.48
N SER A 527 -9.22 -0.88 14.10
CA SER A 527 -8.34 -0.55 15.23
C SER A 527 -8.55 -1.48 16.42
N ILE A 528 -9.79 -1.88 16.71
CA ILE A 528 -10.08 -2.84 17.77
C ILE A 528 -9.61 -4.24 17.34
N SER A 529 -9.88 -4.64 16.09
CA SER A 529 -9.36 -5.90 15.52
C SER A 529 -7.83 -5.97 15.64
N PHE A 530 -7.14 -4.89 15.29
CA PHE A 530 -5.68 -4.78 15.37
C PHE A 530 -5.17 -4.81 16.82
N GLN A 531 -5.87 -4.18 17.77
CA GLN A 531 -5.59 -4.31 19.20
C GLN A 531 -5.66 -5.76 19.67
N GLU A 532 -6.74 -6.50 19.36
CA GLU A 532 -6.86 -7.93 19.68
C GLU A 532 -5.66 -8.72 19.12
N ALA A 533 -5.25 -8.41 17.89
CA ALA A 533 -4.20 -9.12 17.16
C ALA A 533 -2.78 -8.81 17.67
N LEU A 534 -2.52 -7.60 18.16
CA LEU A 534 -1.28 -7.18 18.81
C LEU A 534 -1.17 -7.77 20.22
N GLU A 535 -2.20 -7.62 21.04
CA GLU A 535 -2.23 -8.12 22.42
C GLU A 535 -2.13 -9.65 22.47
N ALA A 536 -2.80 -10.37 21.56
CA ALA A 536 -2.66 -11.83 21.42
C ALA A 536 -1.26 -12.28 20.97
N ARG A 537 -0.46 -11.39 20.38
CA ARG A 537 0.96 -11.61 20.03
C ARG A 537 1.93 -11.08 21.08
N GLY A 538 1.43 -10.46 22.16
CA GLY A 538 2.25 -9.83 23.20
C GLY A 538 2.93 -8.52 22.77
N VAL A 539 2.50 -7.91 21.66
CA VAL A 539 3.04 -6.63 21.17
C VAL A 539 2.40 -5.49 21.95
N ALA A 540 3.22 -4.67 22.61
CA ALA A 540 2.74 -3.56 23.42
C ALA A 540 2.18 -2.42 22.55
N ILE A 541 0.95 -2.00 22.85
CA ILE A 541 0.28 -0.81 22.30
C ILE A 541 -0.08 0.13 23.45
N SER A 542 0.37 1.39 23.37
CA SER A 542 0.29 2.38 24.44
C SER A 542 -1.11 2.98 24.61
N GLY A 543 -1.98 2.86 23.60
CA GLY A 543 -3.38 3.24 23.67
C GLY A 543 -4.06 3.15 22.31
N VAL A 544 -5.37 2.93 22.31
CA VAL A 544 -6.21 2.87 21.11
C VAL A 544 -7.31 3.91 21.21
N SER A 545 -7.59 4.65 20.13
CA SER A 545 -8.73 5.57 20.15
C SER A 545 -9.54 5.52 18.87
N THR A 546 -10.84 5.31 19.03
CA THR A 546 -11.76 5.12 17.93
C THR A 546 -12.80 6.22 17.86
N ALA A 547 -13.42 6.39 16.70
CA ALA A 547 -14.58 7.26 16.49
C ALA A 547 -15.71 6.50 15.78
N ALA A 548 -16.97 6.76 16.12
CA ALA A 548 -18.15 6.23 15.44
C ALA A 548 -18.06 4.71 15.14
N THR A 549 -17.98 3.90 16.20
CA THR A 549 -17.41 2.53 16.14
C THR A 549 -18.45 1.41 16.01
N PRO A 550 -18.48 0.63 14.92
CA PRO A 550 -19.35 -0.55 14.76
C PRO A 550 -18.72 -1.85 15.27
N ALA A 551 -18.22 -1.86 16.50
CA ALA A 551 -17.59 -3.06 17.07
C ALA A 551 -18.52 -4.30 17.03
N ASN A 552 -19.84 -4.09 17.19
CA ASN A 552 -20.88 -5.08 16.94
C ASN A 552 -21.49 -4.88 15.54
N THR A 553 -20.83 -5.46 14.54
CA THR A 553 -21.22 -5.44 13.11
C THR A 553 -22.60 -6.02 12.83
N GLY A 554 -23.06 -7.02 13.60
CA GLY A 554 -24.40 -7.59 13.48
C GLY A 554 -25.49 -6.59 13.87
N MET A 555 -25.39 -6.03 15.08
CA MET A 555 -26.32 -5.01 15.58
C MET A 555 -26.30 -3.73 14.72
N PHE A 556 -25.14 -3.38 14.17
CA PHE A 556 -24.98 -2.28 13.21
C PHE A 556 -25.80 -2.51 11.92
N ALA A 557 -25.71 -3.70 11.32
CA ALA A 557 -26.50 -4.05 10.14
C ALA A 557 -28.01 -4.17 10.45
N GLU A 558 -28.36 -4.87 11.53
CA GLU A 558 -29.75 -5.10 11.95
C GLU A 558 -30.51 -3.80 12.26
N ARG A 559 -29.84 -2.76 12.77
CA ARG A 559 -30.43 -1.42 12.94
C ARG A 559 -31.04 -0.91 11.64
N PHE A 560 -30.29 -0.88 10.54
CA PHE A 560 -30.79 -0.32 9.27
C PHE A 560 -31.92 -1.14 8.65
N ILE A 561 -31.99 -2.44 8.94
CA ILE A 561 -33.08 -3.31 8.46
C ILE A 561 -34.34 -3.11 9.32
N PHE A 562 -34.22 -3.12 10.65
CA PHE A 562 -35.36 -3.31 11.56
C PHE A 562 -35.66 -2.14 12.52
N ASN A 563 -34.69 -1.25 12.80
CA ASN A 563 -34.81 -0.20 13.82
C ASN A 563 -34.27 1.14 13.31
N ARG A 564 -34.93 1.67 12.27
CA ARG A 564 -34.59 2.92 11.59
C ARG A 564 -34.87 4.15 12.46
N ARG A 565 -34.18 5.26 12.20
CA ARG A 565 -34.60 6.56 12.74
C ARG A 565 -35.77 7.14 11.93
N PRO A 566 -36.77 7.77 12.56
CA PRO A 566 -37.88 8.39 11.84
C PRO A 566 -37.45 9.70 11.15
N TYR A 567 -38.18 10.05 10.08
CA TYR A 567 -38.05 11.30 9.31
C TYR A 567 -38.53 12.55 10.09
N SER A 568 -38.11 12.70 11.35
CA SER A 568 -38.66 13.70 12.27
C SER A 568 -37.67 14.81 12.61
N GLU A 569 -38.19 15.99 12.95
CA GLU A 569 -37.41 17.19 13.32
C GLU A 569 -36.48 17.01 14.54
N VAL A 570 -36.59 15.88 15.26
CA VAL A 570 -35.88 15.59 16.51
C VAL A 570 -34.87 14.42 16.38
N THR A 571 -34.72 13.84 15.18
CA THR A 571 -33.82 12.69 14.93
C THR A 571 -33.20 12.76 13.54
N VAL A 572 -31.86 12.77 13.44
CA VAL A 572 -31.18 12.72 12.12
C VAL A 572 -31.60 11.45 11.36
N PRO A 573 -32.17 11.56 10.15
CA PRO A 573 -32.53 10.39 9.35
C PRO A 573 -31.28 9.59 8.95
N ASP A 574 -31.45 8.28 8.81
CA ASP A 574 -30.41 7.41 8.27
C ASP A 574 -30.16 7.82 6.79
N TRP A 575 -28.93 8.23 6.43
CA TRP A 575 -28.65 8.79 5.10
C TRP A 575 -28.79 7.76 3.96
N PRO A 576 -29.07 8.18 2.71
CA PRO A 576 -29.30 7.28 1.58
C PRO A 576 -28.13 6.34 1.28
N TRP A 577 -26.91 6.69 1.70
CA TRP A 577 -25.73 5.85 1.55
C TRP A 577 -25.74 4.57 2.42
N ALA A 578 -26.62 4.44 3.42
CA ALA A 578 -26.62 3.34 4.38
C ALA A 578 -26.70 1.93 3.74
N ILE A 579 -27.20 1.81 2.51
CA ILE A 579 -27.20 0.55 1.77
C ILE A 579 -25.79 0.02 1.43
N PHE A 580 -24.76 0.88 1.35
CA PHE A 580 -23.39 0.43 1.05
C PHE A 580 -22.92 -0.64 2.04
N VAL A 581 -23.32 -0.52 3.33
CA VAL A 581 -22.91 -1.42 4.41
C VAL A 581 -23.23 -2.87 4.04
N HIS A 582 -24.42 -3.10 3.51
CA HIS A 582 -24.89 -4.42 3.09
C HIS A 582 -24.25 -4.86 1.79
N GLN A 583 -24.04 -3.93 0.85
CA GLN A 583 -23.41 -4.22 -0.44
C GLN A 583 -21.95 -4.67 -0.23
N PHE A 584 -21.10 -3.84 0.37
CA PHE A 584 -19.70 -4.19 0.59
C PHE A 584 -19.52 -5.44 1.47
N SER A 585 -20.16 -5.51 2.64
CA SER A 585 -19.91 -6.63 3.58
C SER A 585 -20.43 -7.98 3.08
N SER A 586 -21.54 -8.03 2.35
CA SER A 586 -22.05 -9.30 1.86
C SER A 586 -21.14 -9.92 0.81
N PHE A 587 -20.68 -9.14 -0.20
CA PHE A 587 -19.76 -9.64 -1.22
C PHE A 587 -18.35 -9.90 -0.64
N ALA A 588 -17.83 -9.02 0.22
CA ALA A 588 -16.54 -9.23 0.88
C ALA A 588 -16.53 -10.49 1.75
N LEU A 589 -17.42 -10.60 2.73
CA LEU A 589 -17.47 -11.75 3.63
C LEU A 589 -17.79 -13.06 2.88
N ALA A 590 -18.58 -13.02 1.81
CA ALA A 590 -18.85 -14.18 0.97
C ALA A 590 -17.61 -14.62 0.15
N SER A 591 -16.89 -13.68 -0.47
CA SER A 591 -15.67 -13.96 -1.26
C SER A 591 -14.55 -14.53 -0.39
N TYR A 592 -14.38 -14.00 0.83
CA TYR A 592 -13.32 -14.45 1.73
C TYR A 592 -13.66 -15.76 2.47
N SER A 593 -14.93 -16.00 2.82
CA SER A 593 -15.38 -17.26 3.45
C SER A 593 -15.70 -18.41 2.49
N GLY A 594 -15.78 -18.14 1.18
CA GLY A 594 -16.21 -19.11 0.17
C GLY A 594 -17.73 -19.38 0.14
N GLN A 595 -18.54 -18.57 0.84
CA GLN A 595 -20.01 -18.66 0.82
C GLN A 595 -20.60 -17.78 -0.29
N THR A 596 -20.13 -17.98 -1.53
CA THR A 596 -20.30 -17.08 -2.67
C THR A 596 -21.76 -16.73 -3.04
N ASN A 597 -22.73 -17.56 -2.64
CA ASN A 597 -24.16 -17.31 -2.88
C ASN A 597 -24.84 -16.38 -1.84
N ALA A 598 -24.16 -16.00 -0.75
CA ALA A 598 -24.77 -15.18 0.32
C ALA A 598 -25.32 -13.81 -0.15
N PRO A 599 -24.68 -13.07 -1.09
CA PRO A 599 -25.25 -11.81 -1.60
C PRO A 599 -26.49 -12.03 -2.48
N LEU A 600 -26.60 -13.19 -3.14
CA LEU A 600 -27.78 -13.53 -3.95
C LEU A 600 -28.98 -13.90 -3.07
N GLU A 601 -28.76 -14.59 -1.95
CA GLU A 601 -29.78 -14.80 -0.92
C GLU A 601 -30.26 -13.47 -0.33
N LEU A 602 -29.35 -12.52 -0.13
CA LEU A 602 -29.60 -11.23 0.51
C LEU A 602 -30.33 -10.22 -0.39
N PHE A 603 -29.92 -10.09 -1.66
CA PHE A 603 -30.44 -9.06 -2.58
C PHE A 603 -31.47 -9.54 -3.59
N GLY A 604 -31.51 -10.84 -3.92
CA GLY A 604 -32.40 -11.38 -4.95
C GLY A 604 -32.31 -10.59 -6.27
N GLY A 605 -33.41 -9.94 -6.65
CA GLY A 605 -33.51 -9.12 -7.87
C GLY A 605 -32.70 -7.80 -7.87
N ASN A 606 -32.04 -7.45 -6.76
CA ASN A 606 -31.07 -6.34 -6.67
C ASN A 606 -29.60 -6.82 -6.68
N TYR A 607 -29.35 -8.11 -6.94
CA TYR A 607 -27.99 -8.68 -6.95
C TYR A 607 -27.05 -7.98 -7.93
N GLU A 608 -27.39 -7.88 -9.22
CA GLU A 608 -26.49 -7.28 -10.23
C GLU A 608 -26.15 -5.82 -9.93
N PHE A 609 -27.12 -5.04 -9.45
CA PHE A 609 -26.90 -3.64 -9.06
C PHE A 609 -25.89 -3.55 -7.90
N SER A 610 -26.01 -4.45 -6.93
CA SER A 610 -25.11 -4.51 -5.76
C SER A 610 -23.73 -5.07 -6.11
N ARG A 611 -23.68 -6.08 -6.98
CA ARG A 611 -22.45 -6.71 -7.51
C ARG A 611 -21.64 -5.69 -8.32
N LYS A 612 -22.31 -4.98 -9.24
CA LYS A 612 -21.73 -3.92 -10.07
C LYS A 612 -21.14 -2.80 -9.21
N PHE A 613 -21.82 -2.41 -8.13
CA PHE A 613 -21.31 -1.41 -7.18
C PHE A 613 -20.06 -1.90 -6.42
N TYR A 614 -20.11 -3.08 -5.80
CA TYR A 614 -18.98 -3.66 -5.07
C TYR A 614 -17.72 -3.84 -5.95
N MET A 615 -17.92 -4.39 -7.16
CA MET A 615 -16.85 -4.60 -8.14
C MET A 615 -16.40 -3.29 -8.83
N ARG A 616 -17.06 -2.16 -8.57
CA ARG A 616 -16.80 -0.84 -9.15
C ARG A 616 -16.85 -0.87 -10.70
N GLU A 617 -17.83 -1.60 -11.23
CA GLU A 617 -18.08 -1.78 -12.67
C GLU A 617 -19.05 -0.71 -13.22
N TYR A 618 -18.97 0.53 -12.73
CA TYR A 618 -19.79 1.67 -13.14
C TYR A 618 -19.01 2.70 -13.96
N GLU A 619 -19.70 3.44 -14.84
CA GLU A 619 -19.09 4.50 -15.66
C GLU A 619 -18.96 5.81 -14.88
N PHE A 620 -19.97 6.13 -14.05
CA PHE A 620 -19.98 7.31 -13.20
C PHE A 620 -20.12 6.92 -11.72
N PHE A 621 -19.45 7.65 -10.83
CA PHE A 621 -19.55 7.43 -9.39
C PHE A 621 -21.01 7.57 -8.91
N PRO A 622 -21.58 6.55 -8.24
CA PRO A 622 -23.02 6.57 -7.89
C PRO A 622 -23.40 7.69 -6.93
N SER A 623 -24.53 8.34 -7.22
CA SER A 623 -25.10 9.35 -6.31
C SER A 623 -26.06 8.70 -5.31
N PHE A 624 -26.16 9.33 -4.13
CA PHE A 624 -26.98 8.89 -3.00
C PHE A 624 -27.75 10.08 -2.47
N GLU A 625 -29.04 10.13 -2.76
CA GLU A 625 -29.86 11.35 -2.73
C GLU A 625 -31.20 11.14 -2.02
N TRP A 626 -31.83 12.25 -1.65
CA TRP A 626 -33.24 12.31 -1.26
C TRP A 626 -34.05 12.83 -2.44
N GLN A 627 -35.03 12.06 -2.91
CA GLN A 627 -35.92 12.45 -4.01
C GLN A 627 -37.40 12.25 -3.61
N GLU A 628 -38.31 13.04 -4.17
CA GLU A 628 -39.75 12.87 -3.94
C GLU A 628 -40.26 11.61 -4.67
N ASP A 629 -41.03 10.77 -3.97
CA ASP A 629 -41.73 9.64 -4.58
C ASP A 629 -43.02 10.08 -5.29
N VAL A 630 -43.73 9.14 -5.92
CA VAL A 630 -44.98 9.40 -6.66
C VAL A 630 -46.16 9.90 -5.80
N ARG A 631 -45.97 10.07 -4.48
CA ARG A 631 -46.93 10.61 -3.50
C ARG A 631 -46.45 11.92 -2.88
N GLY A 632 -45.21 12.36 -3.16
CA GLY A 632 -44.55 13.50 -2.53
C GLY A 632 -43.81 13.17 -1.22
N ASP A 633 -43.65 11.89 -0.87
CA ASP A 633 -42.81 11.49 0.27
C ASP A 633 -41.33 11.56 -0.14
N MET A 634 -40.47 12.22 0.64
CA MET A 634 -39.02 12.16 0.42
C MET A 634 -38.51 10.74 0.73
N VAL A 635 -37.93 10.07 -0.27
CA VAL A 635 -37.37 8.72 -0.15
C VAL A 635 -35.87 8.70 -0.48
N PRO A 636 -35.08 7.80 0.11
CA PRO A 636 -33.66 7.69 -0.18
C PRO A 636 -33.48 6.89 -1.48
N VAL A 637 -32.61 7.37 -2.37
CA VAL A 637 -32.31 6.68 -3.63
C VAL A 637 -30.82 6.59 -3.88
N MET A 638 -30.43 5.55 -4.62
CA MET A 638 -29.11 5.37 -5.20
C MET A 638 -29.24 5.38 -6.73
N VAL A 639 -28.44 6.20 -7.41
CA VAL A 639 -28.42 6.29 -8.88
C VAL A 639 -27.06 5.82 -9.39
N MET A 640 -27.04 4.84 -10.28
CA MET A 640 -25.82 4.32 -10.91
C MET A 640 -26.06 4.07 -12.39
N ASP A 641 -25.25 4.70 -13.24
CA ASP A 641 -25.33 4.66 -14.72
C ASP A 641 -26.77 4.79 -15.25
N GLY A 642 -27.49 5.80 -14.79
CA GLY A 642 -28.88 6.10 -15.19
C GLY A 642 -29.97 5.20 -14.58
N ILE A 643 -29.60 4.20 -13.76
CA ILE A 643 -30.56 3.32 -13.07
C ILE A 643 -30.71 3.80 -11.61
N THR A 644 -31.92 4.27 -11.26
CA THR A 644 -32.31 4.61 -9.89
C THR A 644 -32.86 3.37 -9.16
N ARG A 645 -32.50 3.20 -7.89
CA ARG A 645 -33.11 2.24 -6.95
C ARG A 645 -33.42 2.94 -5.62
N ASP A 646 -34.50 2.52 -4.96
CA ASP A 646 -34.79 2.91 -3.57
C ASP A 646 -33.68 2.36 -2.66
N ALA A 647 -33.01 3.24 -1.92
CA ALA A 647 -31.86 2.92 -1.08
C ALA A 647 -32.24 2.66 0.39
N GLU A 648 -33.54 2.64 0.72
CA GLU A 648 -34.02 2.19 2.02
C GLU A 648 -33.69 0.69 2.17
N VAL A 649 -32.76 0.37 3.06
CA VAL A 649 -32.17 -0.99 3.17
C VAL A 649 -33.25 -2.08 3.19
N SER A 650 -34.28 -1.92 4.01
CA SER A 650 -35.38 -2.89 4.13
C SER A 650 -36.34 -3.00 2.93
N LYS A 651 -36.24 -2.15 1.91
CA LYS A 651 -36.91 -2.33 0.60
C LYS A 651 -35.94 -2.90 -0.45
N PHE A 652 -34.67 -2.53 -0.37
CA PHE A 652 -33.63 -2.96 -1.31
C PHE A 652 -33.23 -4.44 -1.11
N LEU A 653 -33.28 -4.95 0.11
CA LEU A 653 -33.04 -6.37 0.41
C LEU A 653 -34.21 -7.27 -0.03
N ASP A 654 -33.94 -8.55 -0.37
CA ASP A 654 -35.01 -9.50 -0.73
C ASP A 654 -35.92 -9.74 0.47
N GLN A 655 -37.21 -9.42 0.29
CA GLN A 655 -38.23 -9.54 1.31
C GLN A 655 -38.37 -10.97 1.87
N LYS A 656 -37.95 -12.00 1.12
CA LYS A 656 -37.86 -13.38 1.62
C LYS A 656 -36.83 -13.49 2.75
N ALA A 657 -35.69 -12.84 2.64
CA ALA A 657 -34.61 -12.89 3.62
C ALA A 657 -34.97 -12.12 4.90
N ILE A 658 -35.49 -10.90 4.77
CA ILE A 658 -35.72 -9.98 5.90
C ILE A 658 -37.15 -9.94 6.46
N ARG A 659 -38.04 -10.85 6.04
CA ARG A 659 -39.45 -10.94 6.53
C ARG A 659 -39.64 -10.98 8.05
N SER A 660 -38.62 -11.36 8.81
CA SER A 660 -38.52 -11.17 10.26
C SER A 660 -37.04 -11.23 10.69
N PRO A 661 -36.68 -10.79 11.91
CA PRO A 661 -35.32 -10.95 12.44
C PRO A 661 -34.82 -12.40 12.39
N GLN A 662 -35.66 -13.37 12.76
CA GLN A 662 -35.29 -14.79 12.73
C GLN A 662 -35.11 -15.34 11.31
N ALA A 663 -35.77 -14.74 10.31
CA ALA A 663 -35.50 -15.07 8.90
C ALA A 663 -34.14 -14.50 8.48
N TYR A 664 -33.82 -13.26 8.85
CA TYR A 664 -32.53 -12.63 8.58
C TYR A 664 -31.38 -13.40 9.26
N GLU A 665 -31.47 -13.67 10.57
CA GLU A 665 -30.54 -14.50 11.35
C GLU A 665 -30.27 -15.87 10.70
N SER A 666 -31.26 -16.42 9.98
CA SER A 666 -31.14 -17.71 9.30
C SER A 666 -30.34 -17.69 7.98
N THR A 667 -30.08 -16.51 7.40
CA THR A 667 -29.29 -16.35 6.15
C THR A 667 -27.81 -16.69 6.33
N ALA A 668 -27.07 -16.88 5.23
CA ALA A 668 -25.61 -16.97 5.26
C ALA A 668 -24.98 -15.62 5.68
N TYR A 669 -25.47 -14.51 5.12
CA TYR A 669 -24.96 -13.16 5.39
C TYR A 669 -25.01 -12.79 6.88
N ALA A 670 -26.16 -12.96 7.56
CA ALA A 670 -26.30 -12.58 8.96
C ALA A 670 -25.31 -13.31 9.88
N LYS A 671 -24.98 -14.57 9.58
CA LYS A 671 -23.99 -15.35 10.32
C LYS A 671 -22.56 -14.85 10.08
N LEU A 672 -22.25 -14.50 8.82
CA LEU A 672 -20.95 -13.93 8.44
C LEU A 672 -20.70 -12.58 9.10
N ILE A 673 -21.65 -11.64 9.01
CA ILE A 673 -21.47 -10.30 9.59
C ILE A 673 -21.49 -10.33 11.12
N ASN A 674 -22.26 -11.22 11.76
CA ASN A 674 -22.15 -11.45 13.21
C ASN A 674 -20.79 -12.06 13.61
N ALA A 675 -20.12 -12.83 12.75
CA ALA A 675 -18.78 -13.34 13.01
C ALA A 675 -17.72 -12.22 13.01
N ALA A 676 -17.82 -11.26 12.08
CA ALA A 676 -16.87 -10.16 11.86
C ALA A 676 -16.64 -9.22 13.07
N ALA A 677 -17.56 -9.14 14.03
CA ALA A 677 -17.48 -8.23 15.18
C ALA A 677 -16.20 -8.36 16.03
N SER A 678 -15.73 -7.23 16.58
CA SER A 678 -14.49 -7.08 17.35
C SER A 678 -14.70 -6.47 18.74
N GLY A 679 -13.72 -6.67 19.62
CA GLY A 679 -13.89 -6.58 21.07
C GLY A 679 -14.33 -7.91 21.69
N LYS A 680 -14.19 -9.03 20.97
CA LYS A 680 -14.61 -10.38 21.41
C LYS A 680 -13.64 -11.01 22.40
N THR A 681 -12.41 -10.53 22.46
CA THR A 681 -11.40 -10.92 23.47
C THR A 681 -11.27 -9.85 24.55
N ARG A 682 -10.67 -10.20 25.69
CA ARG A 682 -10.31 -9.23 26.73
C ARG A 682 -9.28 -8.25 26.16
N LEU A 683 -9.62 -6.97 26.07
CA LEU A 683 -8.69 -5.91 25.67
C LEU A 683 -7.92 -5.40 26.90
N VAL A 684 -6.60 -5.26 26.79
CA VAL A 684 -5.71 -4.90 27.90
C VAL A 684 -5.46 -3.38 27.93
N SER A 685 -4.91 -2.83 26.85
CA SER A 685 -4.50 -1.43 26.78
C SER A 685 -5.66 -0.45 26.88
N ASP A 686 -5.33 0.78 27.30
CA ASP A 686 -6.29 1.88 27.43
C ASP A 686 -7.00 2.19 26.11
N MET A 687 -8.27 2.59 26.21
CA MET A 687 -9.06 3.01 25.05
C MET A 687 -9.79 4.33 25.29
N ARG A 688 -9.94 5.14 24.24
CA ARG A 688 -10.89 6.28 24.22
C ARG A 688 -11.76 6.22 22.96
N MET A 689 -13.07 6.17 23.14
CA MET A 689 -14.05 6.05 22.07
C MET A 689 -14.86 7.34 21.93
N TYR A 690 -14.86 7.93 20.74
CA TYR A 690 -15.63 9.12 20.39
C TYR A 690 -16.93 8.74 19.67
N TYR A 691 -18.05 9.40 20.01
CA TYR A 691 -19.32 9.20 19.31
C TYR A 691 -20.16 10.49 19.25
N GLY A 692 -20.68 10.82 18.07
CA GLY A 692 -21.60 11.93 17.88
C GLY A 692 -23.03 11.56 18.25
N ASP A 693 -23.76 12.45 18.92
CA ASP A 693 -25.18 12.21 19.21
C ASP A 693 -26.13 12.54 18.04
N GLN A 694 -25.58 13.11 16.96
CA GLN A 694 -26.25 13.35 15.69
C GLN A 694 -25.57 12.57 14.54
N ASP A 695 -24.78 11.54 14.85
CA ASP A 695 -24.12 10.66 13.87
C ASP A 695 -25.19 9.84 13.15
N GLU A 696 -25.31 10.03 11.84
CA GLU A 696 -26.25 9.36 10.95
C GLU A 696 -25.99 7.85 10.83
N GLY A 697 -24.71 7.45 10.77
CA GLY A 697 -24.29 6.07 10.54
C GLY A 697 -24.36 5.22 11.79
N TYR A 698 -24.03 5.77 12.97
CA TYR A 698 -23.73 4.97 14.16
C TYR A 698 -24.43 5.56 15.40
N SER A 699 -25.44 4.84 15.92
CA SER A 699 -26.14 5.26 17.14
C SER A 699 -25.26 5.11 18.38
N ASN A 700 -25.60 5.86 19.44
CA ASN A 700 -24.96 5.76 20.75
C ASN A 700 -24.81 4.29 21.21
N ASP A 701 -25.86 3.48 21.04
CA ASP A 701 -25.87 2.07 21.43
C ASP A 701 -24.84 1.23 20.65
N VAL A 702 -24.65 1.49 19.36
CA VAL A 702 -23.62 0.86 18.53
C VAL A 702 -22.21 1.26 18.99
N CYS A 703 -21.98 2.56 19.16
CA CYS A 703 -20.66 3.10 19.53
C CYS A 703 -20.21 2.71 20.95
N THR A 704 -21.13 2.67 21.91
CA THR A 704 -20.85 2.34 23.32
C THR A 704 -20.82 0.83 23.60
N PHE A 705 -21.26 -0.02 22.67
CA PHE A 705 -21.40 -1.47 22.90
C PHE A 705 -20.11 -2.12 23.41
N THR A 706 -18.96 -1.72 22.87
CA THR A 706 -17.63 -2.20 23.28
C THR A 706 -17.38 -2.00 24.77
N ASP A 707 -17.76 -0.85 25.33
CA ASP A 707 -17.54 -0.52 26.74
C ASP A 707 -18.44 -1.36 27.66
N THR A 708 -19.74 -1.35 27.39
CA THR A 708 -20.75 -2.16 28.10
C THR A 708 -20.34 -3.62 28.17
N TRP A 709 -19.85 -4.17 27.06
CA TRP A 709 -19.44 -5.56 26.93
C TRP A 709 -18.09 -5.87 27.59
N GLN A 710 -17.07 -5.02 27.38
CA GLN A 710 -15.76 -5.21 28.00
C GLN A 710 -15.82 -5.07 29.54
N ARG A 711 -16.67 -4.17 30.06
CA ARG A 711 -17.02 -4.11 31.49
C ARG A 711 -17.75 -5.38 31.93
N GLY A 712 -18.84 -5.75 31.25
CA GLY A 712 -19.73 -6.85 31.66
C GLY A 712 -19.13 -8.26 31.54
N THR A 713 -18.24 -8.50 30.57
CA THR A 713 -17.65 -9.82 30.31
C THR A 713 -16.22 -9.97 30.85
N PHE A 714 -15.41 -8.90 30.84
CA PHE A 714 -13.99 -8.98 31.21
C PHE A 714 -13.59 -8.10 32.40
N GLY A 715 -14.51 -7.32 32.97
CA GLY A 715 -14.22 -6.40 34.07
C GLY A 715 -13.30 -5.25 33.69
N LYS A 716 -13.11 -4.97 32.39
CA LYS A 716 -12.25 -3.89 31.90
C LYS A 716 -12.92 -2.55 32.15
N THR A 717 -12.27 -1.65 32.88
CA THR A 717 -12.81 -0.32 33.20
C THR A 717 -12.06 0.85 32.55
N ASN A 718 -10.87 0.60 31.97
CA ASN A 718 -10.02 1.59 31.29
C ASN A 718 -10.43 1.84 29.82
N ILE A 719 -11.74 1.95 29.57
CA ILE A 719 -12.30 2.53 28.35
C ILE A 719 -12.94 3.87 28.75
N GLU A 720 -12.58 4.92 28.02
CA GLU A 720 -13.12 6.27 28.16
C GLU A 720 -14.11 6.54 27.03
N GLN A 721 -15.34 6.97 27.37
CA GLN A 721 -16.39 7.27 26.41
C GLN A 721 -16.58 8.78 26.28
N VAL A 722 -16.40 9.31 25.06
CA VAL A 722 -16.42 10.75 24.76
C VAL A 722 -17.55 11.06 23.79
N LYS A 723 -18.67 11.51 24.35
CA LYS A 723 -19.81 12.04 23.59
C LYS A 723 -19.42 13.37 22.93
N VAL A 724 -19.69 13.52 21.63
CA VAL A 724 -19.55 14.77 20.88
C VAL A 724 -20.95 15.34 20.59
N PRO A 725 -21.36 16.47 21.19
CA PRO A 725 -22.66 17.09 20.92
C PRO A 725 -22.78 17.62 19.49
N TYR A 726 -23.97 17.49 18.90
CA TYR A 726 -24.35 18.02 17.58
C TYR A 726 -23.56 17.46 16.38
N ALA A 727 -22.67 16.49 16.61
CA ALA A 727 -21.78 15.97 15.59
C ALA A 727 -22.45 14.92 14.70
N SER A 728 -22.40 15.16 13.38
CA SER A 728 -22.51 14.16 12.32
C SER A 728 -21.41 13.09 12.41
N HIS A 729 -21.48 12.10 11.53
CA HIS A 729 -20.42 11.11 11.36
C HIS A 729 -19.06 11.76 11.04
N ARG A 730 -19.02 12.71 10.09
CA ARG A 730 -17.81 13.48 9.74
C ARG A 730 -17.33 14.40 10.87
N SER A 731 -18.25 15.08 11.55
CA SER A 731 -17.92 15.92 12.72
C SER A 731 -17.31 15.11 13.87
N THR A 732 -17.80 13.88 14.07
CA THR A 732 -17.26 12.96 15.08
C THR A 732 -15.81 12.58 14.77
N PHE A 733 -15.49 12.30 13.50
CA PHE A 733 -14.12 12.07 13.04
C PHE A 733 -13.20 13.27 13.28
N LEU A 734 -13.61 14.47 12.88
CA LEU A 734 -12.80 15.68 13.08
C LEU A 734 -12.51 15.93 14.58
N THR A 735 -13.54 15.88 15.42
CA THR A 735 -13.38 16.06 16.88
C THR A 735 -12.48 14.98 17.49
N ALA A 736 -12.60 13.74 17.01
CA ALA A 736 -11.75 12.64 17.47
C ALA A 736 -10.28 12.89 17.09
N VAL A 737 -9.95 13.18 15.83
CA VAL A 737 -8.56 13.41 15.39
C VAL A 737 -7.91 14.58 16.15
N ALA A 738 -8.68 15.64 16.45
CA ALA A 738 -8.23 16.74 17.30
C ALA A 738 -7.91 16.28 18.74
N GLY A 739 -8.82 15.53 19.38
CA GLY A 739 -8.66 15.09 20.77
C GLY A 739 -7.75 13.86 20.98
N GLN A 740 -7.51 13.07 19.92
CA GLN A 740 -6.68 11.87 19.94
C GLN A 740 -5.21 12.19 20.17
N ILE A 741 -4.67 13.20 19.49
CA ILE A 741 -3.26 13.56 19.69
C ILE A 741 -2.98 14.05 21.11
N GLU A 742 -3.93 14.77 21.71
CA GLU A 742 -3.80 15.21 23.11
C GLU A 742 -3.85 14.04 24.09
N TRP A 743 -4.65 13.02 23.80
CA TRP A 743 -4.77 11.80 24.59
C TRP A 743 -3.55 10.86 24.45
N PHE A 744 -2.92 10.82 23.28
CA PHE A 744 -1.63 10.14 23.05
C PHE A 744 -0.46 10.91 23.68
N ASN A 745 -0.43 12.24 23.52
CA ASN A 745 0.56 13.12 24.15
C ASN A 745 0.52 12.97 25.69
N ALA A 746 -0.66 13.01 26.30
CA ALA A 746 -0.82 12.80 27.74
C ALA A 746 -0.29 11.43 28.20
N ARG A 747 -0.46 10.36 27.41
CA ARG A 747 0.10 9.02 27.70
C ARG A 747 1.62 8.93 27.59
N ARG A 748 2.22 9.80 26.77
CA ARG A 748 3.68 9.97 26.66
C ARG A 748 4.25 10.93 27.71
N GLY A 749 3.45 11.33 28.69
CA GLY A 749 3.84 12.29 29.74
C GLY A 749 4.05 13.72 29.24
N LEU A 750 3.53 14.06 28.05
CA LEU A 750 3.73 15.38 27.45
C LEU A 750 2.75 16.42 27.97
N ALA A 751 3.29 17.52 28.45
CA ALA A 751 2.55 18.77 28.57
C ALA A 751 2.25 19.34 27.18
N THR A 752 1.13 20.05 27.06
CA THR A 752 0.70 20.71 25.83
C THR A 752 1.68 21.83 25.42
N GLY A 753 2.10 21.86 24.16
CA GLY A 753 2.86 23.00 23.60
C GLY A 753 4.38 22.82 23.49
N LEU A 754 4.91 21.60 23.35
CA LEU A 754 6.31 21.40 22.96
C LEU A 754 6.63 22.18 21.67
N THR A 755 7.67 23.01 21.71
CA THR A 755 8.18 23.78 20.56
C THR A 755 9.54 23.26 20.09
N VAL A 756 9.82 23.45 18.80
CA VAL A 756 11.08 23.08 18.15
C VAL A 756 12.17 24.12 18.48
N PRO A 757 13.43 23.74 18.75
CA PRO A 757 14.50 24.70 19.01
C PRO A 757 14.82 25.60 17.82
N GLY A 758 15.33 26.81 18.09
CA GLY A 758 15.87 27.69 17.06
C GLY A 758 17.16 27.16 16.42
N ALA A 759 17.74 27.94 15.51
CA ALA A 759 19.08 27.65 14.99
C ALA A 759 20.13 27.86 16.07
N VAL A 760 21.19 27.04 16.07
CA VAL A 760 22.37 27.30 16.89
C VAL A 760 23.04 28.60 16.45
N GLY A 761 23.49 29.42 17.40
CA GLY A 761 24.25 30.62 17.09
C GLY A 761 25.71 30.30 16.78
N ASP A 762 26.42 31.28 16.24
CA ASP A 762 27.90 31.33 16.22
C ASP A 762 28.61 30.05 15.75
N LEU A 763 28.03 29.31 14.79
CA LEU A 763 28.62 28.06 14.29
C LEU A 763 29.93 28.35 13.53
N VAL A 764 31.04 27.99 14.16
CA VAL A 764 32.41 28.12 13.64
C VAL A 764 33.02 26.74 13.46
N ALA A 765 33.83 26.58 12.41
CA ALA A 765 34.62 25.39 12.15
C ALA A 765 36.11 25.77 12.04
N MET A 766 36.94 25.18 12.90
CA MET A 766 38.39 25.39 12.92
C MET A 766 39.10 24.09 12.53
N LEU A 767 40.08 24.15 11.61
CA LEU A 767 40.83 22.96 11.19
C LEU A 767 41.93 22.61 12.20
N ASN A 768 42.05 21.33 12.53
CA ASN A 768 43.07 20.83 13.46
C ASN A 768 44.20 20.08 12.71
N GLY A 769 45.38 20.01 13.33
CA GLY A 769 46.49 19.15 12.89
C GLY A 769 46.88 19.40 11.44
N ALA A 770 46.95 18.33 10.64
CA ALA A 770 47.26 18.38 9.20
C ALA A 770 46.06 18.78 8.31
N ARG A 771 45.11 19.55 8.86
CA ARG A 771 43.79 19.88 8.28
C ARG A 771 42.94 18.64 7.88
N THR A 772 43.25 17.47 8.44
CA THR A 772 42.50 16.21 8.30
C THR A 772 41.32 16.09 9.27
N GLU A 773 41.14 17.09 10.13
CA GLU A 773 40.11 17.17 11.17
C GLU A 773 39.62 18.62 11.31
N ALA A 774 38.41 18.81 11.82
CA ALA A 774 37.84 20.12 12.16
C ALA A 774 37.09 20.10 13.49
N THR A 775 37.41 21.01 14.40
CA THR A 775 36.61 21.28 15.61
C THR A 775 35.47 22.23 15.26
N LEU A 776 34.26 21.88 15.67
CA LEU A 776 33.05 22.70 15.56
C LEU A 776 32.67 23.27 16.94
N THR A 777 32.32 24.55 16.98
CA THR A 777 31.80 25.29 18.15
C THR A 777 30.55 26.08 17.73
N TRP A 778 29.56 26.21 18.60
CA TRP A 778 28.29 26.90 18.33
C TRP A 778 27.59 27.28 19.64
N THR A 779 26.99 28.47 19.70
CA THR A 779 26.18 28.84 20.87
C THR A 779 24.80 28.18 20.83
N SER A 780 24.23 27.90 22.00
CA SER A 780 22.85 27.38 22.08
C SER A 780 21.85 28.37 21.47
N PRO A 781 20.75 27.90 20.83
CA PRO A 781 19.77 28.75 20.19
C PRO A 781 19.23 29.90 21.06
N ALA A 782 19.09 31.09 20.47
CA ALA A 782 18.48 32.24 21.14
C ALA A 782 17.04 31.97 21.63
N THR A 783 16.33 31.06 20.95
CA THR A 783 15.04 30.50 21.40
C THR A 783 15.19 28.98 21.52
N ASN A 784 15.43 28.47 22.73
CA ASN A 784 15.64 27.03 22.95
C ASN A 784 14.37 26.18 22.69
N GLY A 785 13.17 26.75 22.83
CA GLY A 785 11.92 26.01 22.72
C GLY A 785 11.76 25.00 23.87
N SER A 786 11.62 23.72 23.54
CA SER A 786 11.70 22.63 24.53
C SER A 786 13.17 22.40 24.98
N PRO A 787 13.44 21.89 26.20
CA PRO A 787 14.81 21.74 26.71
C PRO A 787 15.72 20.91 25.79
N ILE A 788 16.88 21.47 25.43
CA ILE A 788 17.88 20.81 24.58
C ILE A 788 18.53 19.65 25.35
N THR A 789 18.56 18.49 24.72
CA THR A 789 19.10 17.23 25.24
C THR A 789 20.33 16.76 24.47
N ASP A 790 20.46 17.16 23.20
CA ASP A 790 21.52 16.71 22.30
C ASP A 790 21.76 17.72 21.15
N TYR A 791 22.70 17.45 20.25
CA TYR A 791 22.89 18.16 18.99
C TYR A 791 23.09 17.16 17.83
N ARG A 792 22.61 17.49 16.62
CA ARG A 792 22.93 16.72 15.41
C ARG A 792 23.89 17.49 14.53
N VAL A 793 25.02 16.87 14.18
CA VAL A 793 25.99 17.40 13.22
C VAL A 793 25.88 16.67 11.90
N GLU A 794 25.77 17.43 10.81
CA GLU A 794 25.81 16.94 9.44
C GLU A 794 26.90 17.66 8.63
N TRP A 795 27.42 16.97 7.63
CA TRP A 795 28.46 17.49 6.73
C TRP A 795 28.19 17.10 5.28
N LYS A 796 28.79 17.83 4.35
CA LYS A 796 28.91 17.45 2.94
C LYS A 796 30.14 18.12 2.28
N PRO A 797 30.66 17.58 1.17
CA PRO A 797 31.49 18.38 0.26
C PRO A 797 30.71 19.61 -0.21
N VAL A 798 31.36 20.76 -0.39
CA VAL A 798 30.70 21.99 -0.90
C VAL A 798 30.00 21.71 -2.23
N ASP A 799 30.70 21.01 -3.13
CA ASP A 799 30.26 20.62 -4.47
C ASP A 799 29.29 19.42 -4.45
N GLY A 800 29.02 18.85 -3.28
CA GLY A 800 28.10 17.72 -3.09
C GLY A 800 26.66 18.17 -2.89
N THR A 801 25.71 17.35 -3.34
CA THR A 801 24.26 17.57 -3.15
C THR A 801 23.70 16.90 -1.89
N THR A 802 24.35 15.85 -1.39
CA THR A 802 23.87 15.01 -0.27
C THR A 802 24.55 15.36 1.05
N TRP A 803 23.76 15.67 2.08
CA TRP A 803 24.22 15.77 3.47
C TRP A 803 24.37 14.38 4.10
N THR A 804 25.39 14.22 4.95
CA THR A 804 25.68 13.00 5.71
C THR A 804 25.69 13.34 7.20
N THR A 805 25.07 12.52 8.06
CA THR A 805 25.11 12.69 9.52
C THR A 805 26.36 12.06 10.11
N LEU A 806 26.99 12.71 11.11
CA LEU A 806 28.27 12.26 11.67
C LEU A 806 28.17 11.35 12.91
N THR A 807 27.04 11.34 13.63
CA THR A 807 26.93 10.66 14.93
C THR A 807 25.69 9.76 15.08
N PRO A 808 25.82 8.59 15.75
CA PRO A 808 24.73 7.76 16.26
C PRO A 808 24.62 7.83 17.80
N GLY A 809 25.05 8.92 18.43
CA GLY A 809 25.11 9.10 19.89
C GLY A 809 25.42 10.57 20.26
N PRO A 810 25.35 10.92 21.54
CA PRO A 810 25.21 12.31 21.98
C PRO A 810 26.42 13.19 21.66
N VAL A 811 26.13 14.42 21.24
CA VAL A 811 27.06 15.46 20.80
C VAL A 811 27.11 16.58 21.83
N SER A 812 28.26 16.72 22.50
CA SER A 812 28.62 17.93 23.23
C SER A 812 29.33 18.94 22.32
N GLU A 813 29.14 20.23 22.58
CA GLU A 813 30.11 21.25 22.16
C GLU A 813 31.37 21.17 23.06
N PRO A 814 32.59 21.32 22.52
CA PRO A 814 32.96 21.34 21.11
C PRO A 814 32.99 19.92 20.51
N PHE A 815 32.71 19.81 19.21
CA PHE A 815 32.66 18.53 18.50
C PHE A 815 33.70 18.45 17.38
N THR A 816 34.56 17.43 17.41
CA THR A 816 35.62 17.23 16.41
C THR A 816 35.21 16.24 15.32
N VAL A 817 35.17 16.72 14.08
CA VAL A 817 35.06 15.91 12.86
C VAL A 817 36.45 15.43 12.44
N ALA A 818 36.60 14.15 12.08
CA ALA A 818 37.86 13.59 11.60
C ALA A 818 37.71 12.86 10.25
N GLY A 819 38.83 12.67 9.55
CA GLY A 819 38.87 11.96 8.26
C GLY A 819 38.59 12.83 7.04
N LEU A 820 38.88 14.14 7.11
CA LEU A 820 38.71 15.08 6.01
C LEU A 820 39.73 14.80 4.89
N THR A 821 39.28 14.79 3.63
CA THR A 821 40.16 14.64 2.47
C THR A 821 40.93 15.94 2.21
N PRO A 822 42.28 15.91 2.11
CA PRO A 822 43.07 17.09 1.73
C PRO A 822 42.61 17.71 0.40
N GLY A 823 42.67 19.04 0.30
CA GLY A 823 42.26 19.82 -0.87
C GLY A 823 40.75 19.91 -1.13
N GLN A 824 39.91 19.13 -0.44
CA GLN A 824 38.45 19.18 -0.55
C GLN A 824 37.88 20.27 0.37
N ARG A 825 36.82 20.93 -0.10
CA ARG A 825 36.02 21.87 0.70
C ARG A 825 34.79 21.18 1.27
N TYR A 826 34.48 21.46 2.54
CA TYR A 826 33.33 20.90 3.24
C TYR A 826 32.43 21.98 3.82
N GLN A 827 31.13 21.71 3.85
CA GLN A 827 30.11 22.43 4.60
C GLN A 827 29.65 21.58 5.78
N TYR A 828 29.47 22.22 6.93
CA TYR A 828 28.88 21.63 8.14
C TYR A 828 27.58 22.36 8.47
N ARG A 829 26.64 21.62 9.07
CA ARG A 829 25.44 22.19 9.68
C ARG A 829 25.15 21.50 11.01
N VAL A 830 24.70 22.28 11.98
CA VAL A 830 24.40 21.79 13.34
C VAL A 830 22.99 22.17 13.73
N PHE A 831 22.26 21.20 14.27
CA PHE A 831 20.90 21.33 14.79
C PHE A 831 20.90 21.12 16.30
N ALA A 832 20.27 22.02 17.06
CA ALA A 832 19.92 21.74 18.46
C ALA A 832 18.80 20.68 18.51
N VAL A 833 18.92 19.69 19.40
CA VAL A 833 17.93 18.62 19.55
C VAL A 833 17.30 18.70 20.95
N SER A 834 15.98 18.77 21.04
CA SER A 834 15.25 18.73 22.31
C SER A 834 14.43 17.45 22.49
N GLY A 835 14.58 16.81 23.65
CA GLY A 835 13.92 15.56 23.99
C GLY A 835 12.52 15.80 24.54
N GLY A 836 11.50 15.41 23.77
CA GLY A 836 10.09 15.58 24.12
C GLY A 836 9.33 14.25 24.11
N GLY A 837 9.26 13.57 25.26
CA GLY A 837 8.43 12.37 25.46
C GLY A 837 8.72 11.26 24.45
N GLY A 838 9.99 11.01 24.13
CA GLY A 838 10.40 10.00 23.15
C GLY A 838 10.53 10.48 21.70
N VAL A 839 10.31 11.77 21.39
CA VAL A 839 10.76 12.39 20.13
C VAL A 839 11.98 13.25 20.39
N ASP A 840 13.07 13.01 19.68
CA ASP A 840 14.20 13.94 19.58
C ASP A 840 13.97 14.96 18.47
N ARG A 841 13.78 16.22 18.87
CA ARG A 841 13.31 17.32 18.00
C ARG A 841 14.45 18.22 17.55
N ALA A 842 14.96 18.01 16.34
CA ALA A 842 15.96 18.90 15.76
C ALA A 842 15.37 20.27 15.38
N GLY A 843 16.10 21.34 15.68
CA GLY A 843 15.76 22.72 15.39
C GLY A 843 16.02 23.15 13.95
N LEU A 844 16.20 24.46 13.77
CA LEU A 844 16.83 24.99 12.55
C LEU A 844 18.36 24.77 12.58
N SER A 845 19.04 24.94 11.44
CA SER A 845 20.50 24.75 11.35
C SER A 845 21.24 25.99 10.81
N SER A 846 22.32 26.37 11.50
CA SER A 846 23.36 27.25 10.94
C SER A 846 24.33 26.45 10.08
N ASN A 847 24.98 27.11 9.11
CA ASN A 847 25.91 26.49 8.15
C ASN A 847 27.28 27.18 8.18
N VAL A 848 28.38 26.41 8.12
CA VAL A 848 29.76 26.92 8.02
C VAL A 848 30.57 26.09 7.01
N ALA A 849 31.65 26.64 6.43
CA ALA A 849 32.46 25.95 5.43
C ALA A 849 33.98 26.13 5.62
N VAL A 850 34.75 25.08 5.30
CA VAL A 850 36.23 25.06 5.42
C VAL A 850 36.89 24.42 4.19
N THR A 851 38.20 24.65 4.02
CA THR A 851 39.03 24.12 2.91
C THR A 851 40.19 23.31 3.49
N GLY A 852 40.30 22.02 3.15
CA GLY A 852 41.42 21.16 3.55
C GLY A 852 42.72 21.46 2.77
N ASN A 853 43.86 21.13 3.37
CA ASN A 853 45.22 21.49 2.92
C ASN A 853 45.53 21.12 1.47
N ARG A 854 46.27 21.96 0.74
CA ARG A 854 46.94 21.60 -0.53
C ARG A 854 48.45 21.64 -0.38
N ALA A 855 49.16 20.82 -1.16
CA ALA A 855 50.62 20.83 -1.15
C ALA A 855 51.16 21.96 -2.07
N PRO A 856 52.22 22.68 -1.64
CA PRO A 856 52.77 23.77 -2.42
C PRO A 856 53.44 23.30 -3.71
N THR A 857 53.43 24.18 -4.71
CA THR A 857 54.18 24.03 -5.96
C THR A 857 55.43 24.90 -5.93
N ALA A 858 56.48 24.55 -6.67
CA ALA A 858 57.70 25.34 -6.71
C ALA A 858 58.44 25.24 -8.06
N SER A 859 59.10 26.32 -8.45
CA SER A 859 59.91 26.43 -9.67
C SER A 859 61.18 27.25 -9.41
N PHE A 860 62.25 26.99 -10.18
CA PHE A 860 63.53 27.66 -9.99
C PHE A 860 64.10 28.23 -11.29
N ALA A 861 64.92 29.27 -11.15
CA ALA A 861 65.73 29.87 -12.21
C ALA A 861 67.17 30.06 -11.71
N VAL A 862 68.14 29.92 -12.62
CA VAL A 862 69.59 29.93 -12.32
C VAL A 862 70.28 30.85 -13.32
N ALA A 863 71.19 31.70 -12.84
CA ALA A 863 72.01 32.56 -13.68
C ALA A 863 73.22 31.83 -14.27
N ALA A 864 73.88 32.43 -15.27
CA ALA A 864 75.18 31.96 -15.72
C ALA A 864 76.26 32.22 -14.64
N PRO A 865 77.33 31.40 -14.56
CA PRO A 865 78.45 31.64 -13.65
C PRO A 865 79.11 33.00 -13.89
N ASN A 866 79.50 33.68 -12.81
CA ASN A 866 80.26 34.92 -12.85
C ASN A 866 81.67 34.67 -13.45
N PRO A 867 82.06 35.30 -14.58
CA PRO A 867 83.35 35.03 -15.23
C PRO A 867 84.60 35.34 -14.41
N ALA A 868 84.49 36.05 -13.28
CA ALA A 868 85.61 36.36 -12.39
C ALA A 868 85.62 35.53 -11.08
N THR A 869 84.47 35.02 -10.62
CA THR A 869 84.36 34.29 -9.34
C THR A 869 83.81 32.86 -9.47
N GLY A 870 83.26 32.47 -10.61
CA GLY A 870 82.56 31.19 -10.81
C GLY A 870 81.21 31.10 -10.10
N GLU A 871 80.79 32.15 -9.38
CA GLU A 871 79.59 32.12 -8.56
C GLU A 871 78.31 32.15 -9.40
N VAL A 872 77.32 31.37 -8.97
CA VAL A 872 76.03 31.22 -9.62
C VAL A 872 74.94 31.67 -8.66
N THR A 873 74.18 32.69 -9.03
CA THR A 873 72.98 33.10 -8.31
C THR A 873 71.73 32.42 -8.87
N GLY A 874 70.69 32.28 -8.05
CA GLY A 874 69.41 31.75 -8.49
C GLY A 874 68.26 32.10 -7.56
N LEU A 875 67.05 31.81 -8.04
CA LEU A 875 65.79 32.10 -7.38
C LEU A 875 64.91 30.85 -7.44
N LEU A 876 64.49 30.37 -6.28
CA LEU A 876 63.44 29.36 -6.09
C LEU A 876 62.16 30.09 -5.62
N THR A 877 61.08 29.91 -6.35
CA THR A 877 59.75 30.50 -6.05
C THR A 877 58.78 29.39 -5.70
N GLY A 878 58.18 29.45 -4.51
CA GLY A 878 57.09 28.57 -4.11
C GLY A 878 55.75 29.29 -4.15
N VAL A 879 54.73 28.60 -4.64
CA VAL A 879 53.34 29.08 -4.74
C VAL A 879 52.45 28.08 -4.05
N ASP A 880 51.70 28.58 -3.07
CA ASP A 880 50.65 27.87 -2.36
C ASP A 880 49.27 28.21 -2.95
N LEU A 881 48.25 27.38 -2.70
CA LEU A 881 46.87 27.61 -3.17
C LEU A 881 45.87 27.84 -2.03
N ASP A 882 46.33 27.79 -0.79
CA ASP A 882 45.59 28.04 0.45
C ASP A 882 46.12 29.31 1.16
N ASP A 883 47.10 29.99 0.56
CA ASP A 883 47.90 31.12 1.08
C ASP A 883 48.77 30.78 2.32
N ASP A 884 49.17 29.52 2.50
CA ASP A 884 49.91 29.10 3.69
C ASP A 884 51.40 29.53 3.74
N PRO A 885 51.97 29.87 4.92
CA PRO A 885 53.33 30.42 5.02
C PRO A 885 54.47 29.41 4.73
N LEU A 886 54.94 29.40 3.48
CA LEU A 886 55.95 28.45 2.99
C LEU A 886 57.34 28.56 3.65
N LYS A 887 57.88 27.41 4.01
CA LYS A 887 59.21 27.19 4.60
C LYS A 887 60.12 26.47 3.63
N TYR A 888 61.40 26.82 3.65
CA TYR A 888 62.43 26.34 2.73
C TYR A 888 63.55 25.64 3.49
N ARG A 889 63.97 24.45 3.03
CA ARG A 889 65.07 23.70 3.64
C ARG A 889 65.92 22.99 2.60
N VAL A 890 67.21 23.31 2.53
CA VAL A 890 68.19 22.50 1.80
C VAL A 890 68.32 21.14 2.49
N THR A 891 68.23 20.06 1.73
CA THR A 891 68.25 18.67 2.23
C THR A 891 69.43 17.87 1.68
N THR A 892 69.75 18.04 0.40
CA THR A 892 70.99 17.59 -0.22
C THR A 892 71.85 18.82 -0.50
N TRP A 893 73.10 18.81 -0.04
CA TRP A 893 74.05 19.90 -0.29
C TRP A 893 74.92 19.62 -1.53
N PRO A 894 75.43 20.66 -2.20
CA PRO A 894 76.41 20.56 -3.29
C PRO A 894 77.66 19.78 -2.86
N THR A 895 78.34 19.19 -3.83
CA THR A 895 79.57 18.39 -3.63
C THR A 895 80.85 19.12 -4.06
N LYS A 896 80.71 20.18 -4.86
CA LYS A 896 81.80 20.91 -5.53
C LYS A 896 81.89 22.38 -5.14
N GLY A 897 80.95 22.88 -4.34
CA GLY A 897 80.89 24.24 -3.83
C GLY A 897 80.11 24.35 -2.53
N SER A 898 79.84 25.57 -2.09
CA SER A 898 78.96 25.88 -0.96
C SER A 898 77.76 26.72 -1.42
N ILE A 899 76.70 26.80 -0.62
CA ILE A 899 75.52 27.63 -0.90
C ILE A 899 75.20 28.51 0.30
N THR A 900 74.85 29.76 0.01
CA THR A 900 74.15 30.67 0.93
C THR A 900 72.73 30.94 0.40
N THR A 901 71.76 31.15 1.31
CA THR A 901 70.34 31.30 0.96
C THR A 901 69.68 32.43 1.73
N THR A 902 68.85 33.23 1.06
CA THR A 902 68.06 34.31 1.66
C THR A 902 66.59 34.14 1.27
N VAL A 903 65.71 33.96 2.26
CA VAL A 903 64.26 33.84 2.06
C VAL A 903 63.60 35.22 2.23
N VAL A 904 62.75 35.61 1.29
CA VAL A 904 62.04 36.89 1.25
C VAL A 904 60.54 36.64 1.09
N PRO A 905 59.69 37.04 2.05
CA PRO A 905 58.23 37.00 1.91
C PRO A 905 57.74 38.10 0.94
N SER A 906 56.80 37.78 0.05
CA SER A 906 56.23 38.76 -0.90
C SER A 906 54.79 38.41 -1.31
N GLY A 907 53.81 38.88 -0.53
CA GLY A 907 52.37 38.89 -0.88
C GLY A 907 51.83 37.59 -1.46
N GLY A 908 51.62 36.56 -0.63
CA GLY A 908 51.17 35.22 -1.06
C GLY A 908 52.26 34.36 -1.72
N THR A 909 53.35 34.97 -2.22
CA THR A 909 54.49 34.24 -2.79
C THR A 909 55.73 34.37 -1.90
N THR A 910 56.24 33.26 -1.37
CA THR A 910 57.54 33.27 -0.68
C THR A 910 58.65 32.89 -1.66
N ARG A 911 59.80 33.55 -1.59
CA ARG A 911 60.93 33.37 -2.52
C ARG A 911 62.21 33.08 -1.77
N MET A 912 62.96 32.05 -2.20
CA MET A 912 64.31 31.77 -1.71
C MET A 912 65.33 32.11 -2.79
N PHE A 913 66.10 33.16 -2.56
CA PHE A 913 67.30 33.45 -3.34
C PHE A 913 68.45 32.56 -2.84
N PHE A 914 69.34 32.15 -3.74
CA PHE A 914 70.55 31.43 -3.38
C PHE A 914 71.76 31.92 -4.18
N THR A 915 72.95 31.76 -3.59
CA THR A 915 74.24 31.92 -4.26
C THR A 915 75.05 30.65 -4.02
N TYR A 916 75.42 29.98 -5.10
CA TYR A 916 76.38 28.87 -5.13
C TYR A 916 77.78 29.40 -5.44
N THR A 917 78.75 29.04 -4.61
CA THR A 917 80.16 29.41 -4.77
C THR A 917 80.99 28.13 -4.96
N PRO A 918 81.49 27.84 -6.18
CA PRO A 918 82.28 26.63 -6.43
C PRO A 918 83.66 26.68 -5.76
N THR A 919 84.17 25.51 -5.36
CA THR A 919 85.55 25.35 -4.89
C THR A 919 86.56 25.57 -6.01
N ALA A 920 87.76 26.02 -5.66
CA ALA A 920 88.84 26.23 -6.64
C ALA A 920 89.20 24.94 -7.42
N ALA A 921 89.15 23.78 -6.75
CA ALA A 921 89.39 22.48 -7.39
C ALA A 921 88.29 22.13 -8.41
N ALA A 922 87.01 22.40 -8.10
CA ALA A 922 85.92 22.18 -9.03
C ALA A 922 86.01 23.08 -10.27
N ARG A 923 86.31 24.37 -10.10
CA ARG A 923 86.55 25.28 -11.23
C ARG A 923 87.71 24.81 -12.11
N GLN A 924 88.80 24.32 -11.49
CA GLN A 924 89.95 23.79 -12.23
C GLN A 924 89.61 22.51 -13.02
N ALA A 925 88.74 21.65 -12.48
CA ALA A 925 88.24 20.47 -13.20
C ALA A 925 87.31 20.85 -14.36
N ALA A 926 86.37 21.78 -14.14
CA ALA A 926 85.46 22.31 -15.15
C ALA A 926 86.20 23.02 -16.32
N ALA A 927 87.31 23.70 -16.03
CA ALA A 927 88.15 24.38 -17.01
C ALA A 927 89.17 23.46 -17.72
N ALA A 928 89.19 22.15 -17.43
CA ALA A 928 90.16 21.22 -18.03
C ALA A 928 89.82 20.90 -19.51
N PRO A 929 90.82 20.80 -20.41
CA PRO A 929 90.59 20.35 -21.78
C PRO A 929 90.00 18.93 -21.81
N GLY A 930 88.73 18.81 -22.20
CA GLY A 930 87.98 17.55 -22.18
C GLY A 930 87.15 17.29 -20.92
N ALA A 931 86.90 18.31 -20.09
CA ALA A 931 85.99 18.24 -18.94
C ALA A 931 84.63 17.62 -19.33
N THR A 932 84.14 16.70 -18.49
CA THR A 932 82.87 16.01 -18.74
C THR A 932 81.68 16.82 -18.27
N GLN A 933 80.46 16.45 -18.70
CA GLN A 933 79.23 17.07 -18.19
C GLN A 933 79.09 16.94 -16.66
N ALA A 934 79.72 15.93 -16.04
CA ALA A 934 79.78 15.81 -14.60
C ALA A 934 80.72 16.85 -13.98
N ASP A 935 81.88 17.14 -14.58
CA ASP A 935 82.81 18.17 -14.07
C ASP A 935 82.21 19.58 -14.15
N LEU A 936 81.41 19.83 -15.21
CA LEU A 936 80.72 21.09 -15.48
C LEU A 936 79.47 21.34 -14.62
N THR A 937 79.03 20.41 -13.77
CA THR A 937 77.77 20.55 -13.01
C THR A 937 77.86 20.12 -11.55
N ASP A 938 77.07 20.76 -10.69
CA ASP A 938 76.79 20.31 -9.32
C ASP A 938 75.30 20.43 -9.02
N THR A 939 74.81 19.73 -8.01
CA THR A 939 73.37 19.66 -7.69
C THR A 939 73.10 19.73 -6.20
N PHE A 940 71.97 20.31 -5.85
CA PHE A 940 71.46 20.37 -4.47
C PHE A 940 69.94 20.22 -4.47
N THR A 941 69.35 19.90 -3.32
CA THR A 941 67.90 19.66 -3.21
C THR A 941 67.31 20.56 -2.14
N VAL A 942 66.19 21.21 -2.45
CA VAL A 942 65.42 22.05 -1.52
C VAL A 942 64.03 21.47 -1.35
N ILE A 943 63.59 21.29 -0.10
CA ILE A 943 62.18 21.05 0.20
C ILE A 943 61.50 22.39 0.48
N VAL A 944 60.37 22.62 -0.17
CA VAL A 944 59.40 23.69 0.12
C VAL A 944 58.19 23.05 0.80
N SER A 945 57.73 23.59 1.92
CA SER A 945 56.60 23.03 2.69
C SER A 945 55.75 24.11 3.34
N ASP A 946 54.44 23.88 3.41
CA ASP A 946 53.44 24.69 4.11
C ASP A 946 53.61 24.64 5.66
N GLY A 947 54.15 23.54 6.19
CA GLY A 947 54.20 23.25 7.62
C GLY A 947 52.91 22.63 8.20
N PHE A 948 51.93 22.32 7.36
CA PHE A 948 50.68 21.62 7.69
C PHE A 948 50.60 20.21 7.10
N GLY A 949 51.51 19.83 6.19
CA GLY A 949 51.72 18.44 5.76
C GLY A 949 52.08 18.31 4.28
N GLY A 950 51.82 19.33 3.47
CA GLY A 950 52.25 19.38 2.08
C GLY A 950 53.71 19.78 1.95
N SER A 951 54.39 19.17 0.98
CA SER A 951 55.72 19.60 0.57
C SER A 951 56.04 19.17 -0.86
N VAL A 952 56.95 19.91 -1.48
CA VAL A 952 57.55 19.58 -2.79
C VAL A 952 59.06 19.60 -2.66
N SER A 953 59.72 18.60 -3.26
CA SER A 953 61.18 18.48 -3.30
C SER A 953 61.69 18.92 -4.66
N VAL A 954 62.55 19.93 -4.68
CA VAL A 954 63.06 20.57 -5.90
C VAL A 954 64.57 20.29 -6.03
N PRO A 955 64.99 19.45 -6.99
CA PRO A 955 66.40 19.31 -7.33
C PRO A 955 66.83 20.51 -8.20
N VAL A 956 67.84 21.25 -7.73
CA VAL A 956 68.40 22.42 -8.40
C VAL A 956 69.79 22.07 -8.92
N GLY A 957 70.00 22.20 -10.23
CA GLY A 957 71.30 22.04 -10.87
C GLY A 957 71.97 23.40 -11.11
N VAL A 958 73.28 23.45 -10.92
CA VAL A 958 74.12 24.64 -11.16
C VAL A 958 75.31 24.28 -12.04
N THR A 959 75.71 25.19 -12.92
CA THR A 959 76.93 25.05 -13.74
C THR A 959 78.15 25.43 -12.90
N VAL A 960 79.23 24.65 -13.01
CA VAL A 960 80.54 25.03 -12.47
C VAL A 960 81.31 25.79 -13.56
N GLY A 961 81.78 26.99 -13.24
CA GLY A 961 82.58 27.86 -14.14
C GLY A 961 83.65 28.63 -13.37
#